data_AF-R0GWC4-F1
#
_entry.id   AF-R0GWC4-F1
#
_cell.length_a   1.000
_cell.length_b   1.000
_cell.length_c   1.000
_cell.angle_alpha   90.00
_cell.angle_beta   90.00
_cell.angle_gamma   90.00
#
_symmetry.space_group_name_H-M   'P 1'
#
loop_
_entity.id
_entity.type
_entity.pdbx_description
1 polymer ?
#
loop_
_entity_poly.entity_id
_entity_poly.type
_entity_poly.pdbx_seq_one_letter_code
_entity_poly.pdbx_strand_id
1 'polypeptide(L)'
;MASSGKHTPTPKAIIHQKFGPKARFTVEEVHDSSHSGCPGLAIPQKGPCLYRCHLQLPDFSVVSNVFKKKKDSEQSAAELALEKLGIRPQNDDLTVDEAWDDIVGRIKYLFSDEFLSAEHPLGAHLRAVLRRDGDCCGSVPVSVIATFDAKINSRCKIINPSVESDPSLVISYVMKAAAKLSDYIVASPHEASLRRKNPYPSEIVEALATHVSDTLPSREVAAVFIPCLGEEIVELDTLYISSERHYLDSIAERLSLKNGSQVMISRAFGKASCGSECRLYSAIPKMSSDHSSEASGGSKEDSSHVEKSRNVRASYICGQDIHGDAILASVGYRWKSDDLDYDDVTLKSFYRICCGMSPNGIYKISRQAVIAAQLPSSFTTKSNWRGPLPREILCMFCHQHRLAEPVFSSSDAPGKSLSDIFRSHKKLKVSGVDNADNENLSKEKEDTPGLGHGFRCEVKIFTKTKDLVLECSPMKFYEKEYDAIQNASLKALLWFSKFFGDLDVDGEQSCDTDDDQDIKSSTPNVFALPPVLQNGLSSESKTTNVPSVEKRVESITNGSVVSICYSLSLSVDPEYSSEGESPRDDTESNEEMESEVDAGYSANCEHSVDLIESNEEIEFEVGTGSMNPHIESAVTQMTVGEYESFCMTPPDAAEALILAAASDTVRIRSLLSESPSLNYNILLLGVKGPSEERMEAAFFKPPLSKQRVEYALKYIRESSASTLVDFGCGSGSLLDSLLDYPTTLQNIIGVDISPKGLARAAKMLHIKLNKEACNVKAATLYDGSILEFDSRLHDVDIGTCLEVLLSSSF
;
A
#
# COMPACT_ATOMS: atom_id res chain seq x y z
N MET A 1 8.72 11.79 9.71
CA MET A 1 9.49 10.71 9.04
C MET A 1 10.14 9.85 10.11
N ALA A 2 10.09 8.53 9.93
CA ALA A 2 10.75 7.46 10.70
C ALA A 2 10.21 7.14 12.11
N SER A 3 9.40 6.07 12.19
CA SER A 3 9.46 4.93 13.13
C SER A 3 8.05 4.30 13.17
N SER A 4 7.82 3.00 13.18
CA SER A 4 8.53 1.92 13.85
C SER A 4 8.40 0.62 13.05
N GLY A 5 9.55 0.17 12.58
CA GLY A 5 9.74 -1.04 11.79
C GLY A 5 11.15 -0.97 11.21
N LYS A 6 12.15 -0.71 12.06
CA LYS A 6 13.53 -0.81 11.58
C LYS A 6 13.81 -2.29 11.43
N HIS A 7 13.77 -2.76 10.18
CA HIS A 7 14.66 -3.80 9.73
C HIS A 7 16.06 -3.52 10.28
N THR A 8 16.77 -4.58 10.64
CA THR A 8 18.19 -4.55 11.01
C THR A 8 18.90 -3.52 10.11
N PRO A 9 19.54 -2.47 10.68
CA PRO A 9 20.08 -1.39 9.87
C PRO A 9 20.97 -1.98 8.78
N THR A 10 20.69 -1.65 7.52
CA THR A 10 21.42 -2.27 6.41
C THR A 10 22.93 -2.06 6.59
N PRO A 11 23.78 -3.01 6.18
CA PRO A 11 25.24 -2.88 6.33
C PRO A 11 25.78 -1.51 5.93
N LYS A 12 25.29 -0.95 4.80
CA LYS A 12 25.67 0.39 4.33
C LYS A 12 25.32 1.51 5.31
N ALA A 13 24.16 1.43 5.96
CA ALA A 13 23.72 2.41 6.96
C ALA A 13 24.60 2.38 8.21
N ILE A 14 25.01 1.19 8.67
CA ILE A 14 25.92 1.02 9.82
C ILE A 14 27.28 1.67 9.52
N ILE A 15 27.84 1.41 8.34
CA ILE A 15 29.09 2.03 7.90
C ILE A 15 28.99 3.56 7.85
N HIS A 16 27.91 4.11 7.28
CA HIS A 16 27.70 5.56 7.27
C HIS A 16 27.48 6.14 8.66
N GLN A 17 26.82 5.43 9.57
CA GLN A 17 26.64 5.89 10.95
C GLN A 17 27.99 5.99 11.69
N LYS A 18 28.90 5.03 11.46
CA LYS A 18 30.19 4.98 12.15
C LYS A 18 31.25 5.91 11.54
N PHE A 19 31.31 5.99 10.22
CA PHE A 19 32.37 6.70 9.50
C PHE A 19 31.89 7.99 8.81
N GLY A 20 30.58 8.18 8.68
CA GLY A 20 29.97 9.38 8.08
C GLY A 20 30.51 9.66 6.68
N PRO A 21 30.98 10.89 6.41
CA PRO A 21 31.52 11.28 5.10
C PRO A 21 32.88 10.66 4.79
N LYS A 22 33.52 9.98 5.76
CA LYS A 22 34.81 9.33 5.57
C LYS A 22 34.71 7.98 4.85
N ALA A 23 33.50 7.42 4.72
CA ALA A 23 33.23 6.24 3.92
C ALA A 23 32.86 6.63 2.48
N ARG A 24 33.64 6.18 1.50
CA ARG A 24 33.39 6.47 0.07
C ARG A 24 33.07 5.19 -0.68
N PHE A 25 31.89 5.14 -1.28
CA PHE A 25 31.44 4.06 -2.15
C PHE A 25 31.65 4.48 -3.61
N THR A 26 32.44 3.72 -4.37
CA THR A 26 32.67 3.93 -5.80
C THR A 26 32.21 2.69 -6.55
N VAL A 27 31.21 2.86 -7.43
CA VAL A 27 30.66 1.74 -8.21
C VAL A 27 31.34 1.70 -9.57
N GLU A 28 31.86 0.53 -9.90
CA GLU A 28 32.48 0.18 -11.15
C GLU A 28 31.51 -0.69 -11.97
N GLU A 29 31.34 -0.36 -13.25
CA GLU A 29 30.60 -1.19 -14.19
C GLU A 29 31.52 -2.29 -14.73
N VAL A 30 31.11 -3.54 -14.54
CA VAL A 30 31.80 -4.73 -15.04
C VAL A 30 30.97 -5.28 -16.20
N HIS A 31 31.57 -5.32 -17.39
CA HIS A 31 30.94 -5.95 -18.54
C HIS A 31 31.20 -7.45 -18.49
N ASP A 32 30.12 -8.23 -18.45
CA ASP A 32 30.21 -9.69 -18.40
C ASP A 32 30.57 -10.25 -19.79
N SER A 33 31.59 -11.12 -19.82
CA SER A 33 32.02 -11.83 -21.04
C SER A 33 31.05 -12.94 -21.46
N SER A 34 29.99 -13.19 -20.69
CA SER A 34 28.94 -14.17 -21.01
C SER A 34 28.13 -13.82 -22.28
N HIS A 35 28.19 -12.57 -22.74
CA HIS A 35 27.72 -12.24 -24.09
C HIS A 35 28.69 -12.81 -25.11
N SER A 36 28.21 -13.71 -25.98
CA SER A 36 28.96 -14.28 -27.11
C SER A 36 29.77 -13.20 -27.83
N GLY A 37 31.06 -13.10 -27.48
CA GLY A 37 31.96 -12.13 -28.07
C GLY A 37 32.10 -12.46 -29.54
N CYS A 38 31.66 -11.57 -30.43
CA CYS A 38 31.89 -11.69 -31.86
C CYS A 38 33.14 -10.88 -32.19
N PRO A 39 34.31 -11.52 -32.41
CA PRO A 39 35.53 -10.81 -32.74
C PRO A 39 35.37 -10.06 -34.07
N GLY A 40 35.93 -8.86 -34.17
CA GLY A 40 35.87 -8.04 -35.40
C GLY A 40 34.54 -7.31 -35.64
N LEU A 41 33.55 -7.45 -34.75
CA LEU A 41 32.30 -6.70 -34.87
C LEU A 41 32.52 -5.21 -34.55
N ALA A 42 32.33 -4.35 -35.56
CA ALA A 42 32.46 -2.90 -35.43
C ALA A 42 31.22 -2.20 -34.83
N ILE A 43 30.17 -2.96 -34.48
CA ILE A 43 28.93 -2.44 -33.90
C ILE A 43 28.94 -2.67 -32.38
N PRO A 44 29.05 -1.61 -31.55
CA PRO A 44 29.06 -1.76 -30.10
C PRO A 44 27.69 -2.21 -29.57
N GLN A 45 27.66 -3.31 -28.83
CA GLN A 45 26.47 -3.77 -28.11
C GLN A 45 26.59 -3.39 -26.63
N LYS A 46 25.85 -2.37 -26.20
CA LYS A 46 25.72 -2.08 -24.77
C LYS A 46 24.67 -3.03 -24.15
N GLY A 47 25.14 -4.18 -23.67
CA GLY A 47 24.34 -5.11 -22.88
C GLY A 47 24.12 -4.63 -21.44
N PRO A 48 23.32 -5.36 -20.63
CA PRO A 48 23.22 -5.09 -19.20
C PRO A 48 24.60 -5.22 -18.56
N CYS A 49 25.08 -4.14 -17.95
CA CYS A 49 26.31 -4.18 -17.16
C CYS A 49 26.03 -4.76 -15.77
N LEU A 50 27.02 -5.47 -15.25
CA LEU A 50 27.07 -5.84 -13.84
C LEU A 50 27.82 -4.75 -13.07
N TYR A 51 27.69 -4.77 -11.75
CA TYR A 51 28.22 -3.75 -10.88
C TYR A 51 29.09 -4.37 -9.80
N ARG A 52 30.20 -3.70 -9.51
CA ARG A 52 31.08 -3.99 -8.38
C ARG A 52 31.29 -2.69 -7.61
N CYS A 53 31.33 -2.75 -6.28
CA CYS A 53 31.52 -1.57 -5.45
C CYS A 53 32.85 -1.62 -4.70
N HIS A 54 33.61 -0.52 -4.79
CA HIS A 54 34.79 -0.25 -3.99
C HIS A 54 34.39 0.66 -2.82
N LEU A 55 34.52 0.16 -1.60
CA LEU A 55 34.32 0.92 -0.38
C LEU A 55 35.67 1.31 0.22
N GLN A 56 35.96 2.60 0.26
CA GLN A 56 37.13 3.16 0.94
C GLN A 56 36.75 3.70 2.31
N LEU A 57 37.39 3.16 3.35
CA LEU A 57 37.33 3.63 4.74
C LEU A 57 38.69 4.24 5.12
N PRO A 58 38.80 4.96 6.25
CA PRO A 58 40.07 5.55 6.71
C PRO A 58 41.22 4.54 6.83
N ASP A 59 40.93 3.33 7.31
CA ASP A 59 41.96 2.36 7.68
C ASP A 59 42.23 1.33 6.56
N PHE A 60 41.26 1.05 5.70
CA PHE A 60 41.37 0.08 4.62
C PHE A 60 40.29 0.27 3.56
N SER A 61 40.42 -0.45 2.44
CA SER A 61 39.40 -0.56 1.41
C SER A 61 38.90 -1.99 1.25
N VAL A 62 37.69 -2.13 0.72
CA VAL A 62 37.01 -3.40 0.42
C VAL A 62 36.37 -3.31 -0.95
N VAL A 63 36.31 -4.43 -1.64
CA VAL A 63 35.66 -4.54 -2.95
C VAL A 63 34.63 -5.65 -2.90
N SER A 64 33.41 -5.38 -3.35
CA SER A 64 32.35 -6.38 -3.42
C SER A 64 32.61 -7.40 -4.54
N ASN A 65 31.85 -8.48 -4.50
CA ASN A 65 31.63 -9.32 -5.68
C ASN A 65 30.83 -8.56 -6.75
N VAL A 66 30.59 -9.22 -7.88
CA VAL A 66 29.85 -8.67 -9.02
C VAL A 66 28.35 -8.94 -8.87
N PHE A 67 27.51 -7.92 -9.04
CA PHE A 67 26.05 -7.99 -8.87
C PHE A 67 25.30 -7.39 -10.07
N LYS A 68 24.06 -7.85 -10.31
CA LYS A 68 23.19 -7.28 -11.35
C LYS A 68 22.66 -5.88 -10.99
N LYS A 69 22.53 -5.57 -9.71
CA LYS A 69 22.03 -4.28 -9.22
C LYS A 69 23.13 -3.51 -8.51
N LYS A 70 23.25 -2.22 -8.83
CA LYS A 70 24.16 -1.29 -8.17
C LYS A 70 24.01 -1.28 -6.64
N LYS A 71 22.78 -1.20 -6.15
CA LYS A 71 22.49 -1.15 -4.70
C LYS A 71 22.98 -2.40 -3.95
N ASP A 72 22.85 -3.58 -4.56
CA ASP A 72 23.28 -4.84 -3.93
C ASP A 72 24.81 -4.91 -3.84
N SER A 73 25.54 -4.41 -4.84
CA SER A 73 27.00 -4.30 -4.79
C SER A 73 27.48 -3.39 -3.65
N GLU A 74 26.80 -2.27 -3.42
CA GLU A 74 27.13 -1.34 -2.33
C GLU A 74 26.85 -1.97 -0.95
N GLN A 75 25.76 -2.72 -0.81
CA GLN A 75 25.46 -3.43 0.44
C GLN A 75 26.48 -4.53 0.72
N SER A 76 26.86 -5.32 -0.30
CA SER A 76 27.88 -6.35 -0.15
C SER A 76 29.26 -5.78 0.21
N ALA A 77 29.65 -4.64 -0.39
CA ALA A 77 30.91 -3.97 0.00
C ALA A 77 30.88 -3.52 1.47
N ALA A 78 29.74 -3.01 1.94
CA ALA A 78 29.56 -2.62 3.33
C ALA A 78 29.57 -3.83 4.28
N GLU A 79 28.94 -4.94 3.91
CA GLU A 79 28.91 -6.18 4.68
C GLU A 79 30.33 -6.75 4.88
N LEU A 80 31.10 -6.87 3.80
CA LEU A 80 32.50 -7.31 3.87
C LEU A 80 33.37 -6.36 4.72
N ALA A 81 33.10 -5.06 4.69
CA ALA A 81 33.80 -4.10 5.55
C ALA A 81 33.44 -4.26 7.03
N LEU A 82 32.17 -4.54 7.34
CA LEU A 82 31.72 -4.83 8.71
C LEU A 82 32.34 -6.12 9.23
N GLU A 83 32.38 -7.18 8.43
CA GLU A 83 33.07 -8.44 8.75
C GLU A 83 34.54 -8.19 9.08
N LYS A 84 35.23 -7.39 8.27
CA LYS A 84 36.66 -7.06 8.47
C LYS A 84 36.90 -6.18 9.71
N LEU A 85 35.93 -5.35 10.10
CA LEU A 85 35.95 -4.60 11.36
C LEU A 85 35.60 -5.45 12.58
N GLY A 86 35.19 -6.71 12.39
CA GLY A 86 34.66 -7.56 13.44
C GLY A 86 33.29 -7.11 13.97
N ILE A 87 32.58 -6.25 13.24
CA ILE A 87 31.26 -5.76 13.61
C ILE A 87 30.23 -6.69 12.98
N ARG A 88 29.58 -7.53 13.78
CA ARG A 88 28.48 -8.36 13.27
C ARG A 88 27.18 -7.55 13.32
N PRO A 89 26.40 -7.48 12.22
CA PRO A 89 25.09 -6.81 12.21
C PRO A 89 24.01 -7.58 12.99
N GLN A 90 24.28 -8.84 13.36
CA GLN A 90 23.43 -9.56 14.31
C GLN A 90 23.53 -8.85 15.64
N ASN A 91 22.37 -8.36 16.11
CA ASN A 91 22.11 -7.75 17.42
C ASN A 91 23.34 -7.71 18.31
N ASP A 92 23.84 -6.52 18.62
CA ASP A 92 24.42 -6.34 19.96
C ASP A 92 23.34 -6.88 20.91
N ASP A 93 23.51 -8.11 21.41
CA ASP A 93 22.65 -8.72 22.41
C ASP A 93 22.93 -7.97 23.71
N LEU A 94 22.49 -6.72 23.73
CA LEU A 94 22.47 -5.87 24.91
C LEU A 94 21.79 -6.68 25.99
N THR A 95 22.53 -6.93 27.05
CA THR A 95 21.97 -7.59 28.23
C THR A 95 20.86 -6.71 28.81
N VAL A 96 19.93 -7.33 29.53
CA VAL A 96 18.85 -6.59 30.20
C VAL A 96 19.41 -5.49 31.12
N ASP A 97 20.54 -5.76 31.78
CA ASP A 97 21.22 -4.80 32.65
C ASP A 97 21.83 -3.62 31.87
N GLU A 98 22.53 -3.89 30.77
CA GLU A 98 23.04 -2.83 29.88
C GLU A 98 21.92 -1.97 29.31
N ALA A 99 20.75 -2.57 29.00
CA ALA A 99 19.58 -1.83 28.56
C ALA A 99 19.04 -0.90 29.66
N TRP A 100 19.02 -1.35 30.92
CA TRP A 100 18.67 -0.51 32.08
C TRP A 100 19.67 0.64 32.27
N ASP A 101 20.97 0.35 32.21
CA ASP A 101 22.01 1.36 32.34
C ASP A 101 21.95 2.41 31.21
N ASP A 102 21.66 1.97 29.99
CA ASP A 102 21.44 2.85 28.85
C ASP A 102 20.23 3.79 29.06
N ILE A 103 19.14 3.28 29.67
CA ILE A 103 17.96 4.11 30.01
C ILE A 103 18.35 5.13 31.08
N VAL A 104 19.01 4.70 32.15
CA VAL A 104 19.48 5.59 33.22
C VAL A 104 20.38 6.69 32.66
N GLY A 105 21.41 6.33 31.89
CA GLY A 105 22.31 7.28 31.25
C GLY A 105 21.59 8.23 30.29
N ARG A 106 20.60 7.72 29.54
CA ARG A 106 19.79 8.54 28.63
C ARG A 106 18.93 9.54 29.38
N ILE A 107 18.23 9.14 30.45
CA ILE A 107 17.43 10.06 31.27
C ILE A 107 18.34 11.14 31.87
N LYS A 108 19.50 10.78 32.42
CA LYS A 108 20.47 11.76 32.94
C LYS A 108 20.88 12.79 31.87
N TYR A 109 21.14 12.34 30.64
CA TYR A 109 21.46 13.23 29.52
C TYR A 109 20.29 14.12 29.11
N LEU A 110 19.04 13.62 29.10
CA LEU A 110 17.86 14.42 28.77
C LEU A 110 17.70 15.63 29.72
N PHE A 111 18.05 15.48 31.00
CA PHE A 111 18.01 16.58 31.99
C PHE A 111 19.37 17.30 32.16
N SER A 112 20.30 17.13 31.22
CA SER A 112 21.58 17.85 31.22
C SER A 112 21.42 19.27 30.70
N ASP A 113 22.36 20.15 31.07
CA ASP A 113 22.41 21.53 30.59
C ASP A 113 22.52 21.61 29.06
N GLU A 114 23.30 20.71 28.45
CA GLU A 114 23.51 20.64 27.00
C GLU A 114 22.24 20.25 26.23
N PHE A 115 21.41 19.37 26.80
CA PHE A 115 20.22 18.88 26.10
C PHE A 115 19.07 19.88 26.10
N LEU A 116 19.06 20.84 27.04
CA LEU A 116 18.01 21.86 27.10
C LEU A 116 17.96 22.73 25.82
N SER A 117 19.09 22.93 25.15
CA SER A 117 19.18 23.64 23.86
C SER A 117 19.11 22.71 22.63
N ALA A 118 18.83 21.42 22.81
CA ALA A 118 18.80 20.48 21.69
C ALA A 118 17.65 20.80 20.72
N GLU A 119 17.92 20.60 19.43
CA GLU A 119 16.92 20.69 18.33
C GLU A 119 15.96 19.50 18.30
N HIS A 120 16.14 18.52 19.19
CA HIS A 120 15.27 17.35 19.34
C HIS A 120 13.90 17.77 19.90
N PRO A 121 12.77 17.14 19.51
CA PRO A 121 11.44 17.47 20.05
C PRO A 121 11.37 17.52 21.58
N LEU A 122 12.01 16.55 22.25
CA LEU A 122 12.14 16.54 23.73
C LEU A 122 12.79 17.81 24.31
N GLY A 123 13.68 18.47 23.58
CA GLY A 123 14.24 19.76 23.98
C GLY A 123 13.15 20.84 24.04
N ALA A 124 12.27 20.90 23.03
CA ALA A 124 11.13 21.81 23.03
C ALA A 124 10.15 21.50 24.17
N HIS A 125 9.89 20.22 24.45
CA HIS A 125 9.11 19.81 25.63
C HIS A 125 9.76 20.28 26.94
N LEU A 126 11.08 20.10 27.12
CA LEU A 126 11.81 20.54 28.31
C LEU A 126 11.75 22.06 28.48
N ARG A 127 11.91 22.82 27.40
CA ARG A 127 11.75 24.28 27.41
C ARG A 127 10.32 24.70 27.74
N ALA A 128 9.32 24.00 27.20
CA ALA A 128 7.91 24.28 27.47
C ALA A 128 7.51 24.04 28.93
N VAL A 129 8.01 22.98 29.57
CA VAL A 129 7.64 22.70 30.97
C VAL A 129 8.23 23.71 31.97
N LEU A 130 9.31 24.41 31.60
CA LEU A 130 9.85 25.52 32.41
C LEU A 130 8.89 26.72 32.47
N ARG A 131 7.93 26.80 31.54
CA ARG A 131 6.91 27.85 31.48
C ARG A 131 5.63 27.47 32.23
N ARG A 132 5.47 26.21 32.66
CA ARG A 132 4.28 25.76 33.40
C ARG A 132 4.18 26.47 34.75
N ASP A 133 2.95 26.78 35.15
CA ASP A 133 2.67 27.44 36.41
C ASP A 133 2.84 26.53 37.64
N GLY A 134 3.19 27.14 38.78
CA GLY A 134 3.18 26.52 40.10
C GLY A 134 4.09 25.30 40.24
N ASP A 135 3.60 24.27 40.94
CA ASP A 135 4.35 23.05 41.27
C ASP A 135 4.71 22.20 40.02
N CYS A 136 4.04 22.46 38.90
CA CYS A 136 4.30 21.80 37.63
C CYS A 136 5.50 22.39 36.86
N CYS A 137 6.03 23.54 37.30
CA CYS A 137 7.18 24.19 36.68
C CYS A 137 8.42 23.28 36.67
N GLY A 138 8.97 23.04 35.48
CA GLY A 138 10.14 22.19 35.25
C GLY A 138 9.88 20.68 35.37
N SER A 139 8.63 20.27 35.60
CA SER A 139 8.22 18.86 35.67
C SER A 139 7.76 18.38 34.29
N VAL A 140 8.41 17.34 33.76
CA VAL A 140 8.08 16.71 32.48
C VAL A 140 7.18 15.49 32.70
N PRO A 141 6.02 15.40 32.01
CA PRO A 141 5.23 14.17 31.97
C PRO A 141 6.05 12.98 31.45
N VAL A 142 6.04 11.85 32.15
CA VAL A 142 6.81 10.66 31.76
C VAL A 142 6.34 10.10 30.42
N SER A 143 5.05 10.25 30.10
CA SER A 143 4.48 9.86 28.80
C SER A 143 5.17 10.55 27.62
N VAL A 144 5.66 11.79 27.77
CA VAL A 144 6.45 12.49 26.75
C VAL A 144 7.77 11.77 26.49
N ILE A 145 8.49 11.40 27.55
CA ILE A 145 9.78 10.70 27.44
C ILE A 145 9.55 9.31 26.83
N ALA A 146 8.52 8.61 27.31
CA ALA A 146 8.13 7.29 26.84
C ALA A 146 7.73 7.29 25.36
N THR A 147 7.13 8.36 24.84
CA THR A 147 6.67 8.41 23.44
C THR A 147 7.72 8.94 22.48
N PHE A 148 8.47 9.99 22.85
CA PHE A 148 9.33 10.72 21.92
C PHE A 148 10.81 10.33 21.97
N ASP A 149 11.27 9.55 22.96
CA ASP A 149 12.64 9.03 22.98
C ASP A 149 12.72 7.62 22.38
N ALA A 150 13.15 7.53 21.13
CA ALA A 150 13.30 6.24 20.44
C ALA A 150 14.38 5.34 21.07
N LYS A 151 15.41 5.91 21.71
CA LYS A 151 16.46 5.12 22.37
C LYS A 151 15.86 4.42 23.58
N ILE A 152 15.14 5.13 24.45
CA ILE A 152 14.43 4.55 25.59
C ILE A 152 13.48 3.44 25.15
N ASN A 153 12.61 3.70 24.16
CA ASN A 153 11.71 2.68 23.61
C ASN A 153 12.44 1.41 23.15
N SER A 154 13.54 1.57 22.42
CA SER A 154 14.31 0.42 21.93
C SER A 154 14.90 -0.42 23.06
N ARG A 155 15.30 0.21 24.17
CA ARG A 155 15.83 -0.49 25.36
C ARG A 155 14.73 -1.14 26.18
N CYS A 156 13.59 -0.48 26.35
CA CYS A 156 12.43 -1.07 27.02
C CYS A 156 11.96 -2.36 26.32
N LYS A 157 12.03 -2.43 24.98
CA LYS A 157 11.71 -3.65 24.23
C LYS A 157 12.68 -4.80 24.48
N ILE A 158 13.95 -4.51 24.75
CA ILE A 158 14.96 -5.51 25.10
C ILE A 158 14.72 -6.04 26.52
N ILE A 159 14.36 -5.15 27.45
CA ILE A 159 14.01 -5.52 28.83
C ILE A 159 12.75 -6.39 28.85
N ASN A 160 11.72 -5.98 28.12
CA ASN A 160 10.47 -6.71 28.01
C ASN A 160 9.77 -6.45 26.67
N PRO A 161 9.66 -7.45 25.78
CA PRO A 161 8.96 -7.31 24.51
C PRO A 161 7.47 -6.96 24.64
N SER A 162 6.82 -7.25 25.78
CA SER A 162 5.39 -6.96 25.99
C SER A 162 5.05 -5.47 25.98
N VAL A 163 6.06 -4.59 26.06
CA VAL A 163 5.96 -3.14 25.90
C VAL A 163 5.27 -2.72 24.58
N GLU A 164 5.37 -3.55 23.53
CA GLU A 164 4.67 -3.23 22.27
C GLU A 164 3.14 -3.33 22.39
N SER A 165 2.66 -4.25 23.22
CA SER A 165 1.23 -4.47 23.49
C SER A 165 0.73 -3.51 24.57
N ASP A 166 1.53 -3.29 25.62
CA ASP A 166 1.21 -2.39 26.73
C ASP A 166 2.29 -1.29 26.90
N PRO A 167 2.08 -0.11 26.32
CA PRO A 167 3.03 1.00 26.44
C PRO A 167 3.10 1.60 27.84
N SER A 168 2.15 1.30 28.74
CA SER A 168 2.21 1.80 30.12
C SER A 168 3.43 1.25 30.86
N LEU A 169 3.94 0.07 30.47
CA LEU A 169 5.17 -0.51 30.99
C LEU A 169 6.39 0.39 30.79
N VAL A 170 6.45 1.17 29.69
CA VAL A 170 7.53 2.14 29.46
C VAL A 170 7.55 3.19 30.55
N ILE A 171 6.39 3.66 31.00
CA ILE A 171 6.27 4.65 32.08
C ILE A 171 6.85 4.07 33.37
N SER A 172 6.47 2.83 33.72
CA SER A 172 7.01 2.14 34.90
C SER A 172 8.53 2.01 34.84
N TYR A 173 9.09 1.64 33.68
CA TYR A 173 10.53 1.50 33.51
C TYR A 173 11.26 2.83 33.57
N VAL A 174 10.74 3.88 32.95
CA VAL A 174 11.33 5.23 33.05
C VAL A 174 11.33 5.72 34.50
N MET A 175 10.24 5.48 35.25
CA MET A 175 10.17 5.86 36.66
C MET A 175 11.15 5.06 37.53
N LYS A 176 11.25 3.74 37.33
CA LYS A 176 12.22 2.87 38.04
C LYS A 176 13.67 3.28 37.73
N ALA A 177 13.97 3.65 36.49
CA ALA A 177 15.29 4.14 36.10
C ALA A 177 15.60 5.52 36.69
N ALA A 178 14.63 6.45 36.68
CA ALA A 178 14.80 7.78 37.26
C ALA A 178 14.99 7.73 38.79
N ALA A 179 14.35 6.79 39.49
CA ALA A 179 14.54 6.59 40.93
C ALA A 179 16.00 6.23 41.31
N LYS A 180 16.75 5.60 40.39
CA LYS A 180 18.19 5.32 40.57
C LYS A 180 19.06 6.60 40.47
N LEU A 181 18.51 7.72 39.98
CA LEU A 181 19.17 9.01 39.80
C LEU A 181 18.68 10.07 40.79
N SER A 182 18.39 9.68 42.04
CA SER A 182 17.84 10.58 43.08
C SER A 182 18.75 11.74 43.49
N ASP A 183 20.03 11.68 43.10
CA ASP A 183 21.00 12.77 43.22
C ASP A 183 20.78 13.88 42.18
N TYR A 184 20.16 13.56 41.03
CA TYR A 184 20.03 14.46 39.88
C TYR A 184 18.58 14.76 39.48
N ILE A 185 17.66 13.80 39.69
CA ILE A 185 16.27 13.83 39.25
C ILE A 185 15.34 13.61 40.45
N VAL A 186 14.27 14.39 40.51
CA VAL A 186 13.12 14.19 41.39
C VAL A 186 12.04 13.51 40.58
N ALA A 187 11.77 12.25 40.92
CA ALA A 187 10.66 11.50 40.35
C ALA A 187 9.44 11.61 41.29
N SER A 188 8.27 11.94 40.74
CA SER A 188 7.01 11.96 41.48
C SER A 188 6.15 10.76 41.03
N PRO A 189 6.19 9.61 41.73
CA PRO A 189 5.49 8.39 41.30
C PRO A 189 3.99 8.56 41.14
N HIS A 190 3.35 9.31 42.04
CA HIS A 190 1.90 9.56 42.01
C HIS A 190 1.46 10.46 40.86
N GLU A 191 2.37 11.26 40.32
CA GLU A 191 2.08 12.17 39.21
C GLU A 191 2.63 11.66 37.87
N ALA A 192 3.45 10.60 37.87
CA ALA A 192 4.18 10.15 36.68
C ALA A 192 4.92 11.31 35.98
N SER A 193 5.65 12.12 36.77
CA SER A 193 6.43 13.25 36.30
C SER A 193 7.89 13.18 36.77
N LEU A 194 8.80 13.73 35.96
CA LEU A 194 10.22 13.85 36.28
C LEU A 194 10.64 15.32 36.25
N ARG A 195 11.37 15.76 37.28
CA ARG A 195 11.90 17.11 37.40
C ARG A 195 13.39 17.07 37.72
N ARG A 196 14.17 18.04 37.22
CA ARG A 196 15.57 18.19 37.63
C ARG A 196 15.64 18.62 39.09
N LYS A 197 16.51 17.99 39.88
CA LYS A 197 16.65 18.31 41.32
C LYS A 197 17.19 19.71 41.57
N ASN A 198 18.23 20.09 40.82
CA ASN A 198 18.78 21.43 40.84
C ASN A 198 18.22 22.22 39.63
N PRO A 199 17.94 23.53 39.79
CA PRO A 199 17.50 24.35 38.67
C PRO A 199 18.59 24.46 37.59
N TYR A 200 18.18 24.75 36.35
CA TYR A 200 19.13 25.09 35.30
C TYR A 200 19.88 26.38 35.64
N PRO A 201 21.17 26.49 35.30
CA PRO A 201 21.92 27.74 35.43
C PRO A 201 21.19 28.90 34.74
N SER A 202 21.10 30.05 35.41
CA SER A 202 20.35 31.21 34.94
C SER A 202 20.81 31.68 33.56
N GLU A 203 22.11 31.60 33.28
CA GLU A 203 22.71 32.01 32.01
C GLU A 203 22.18 31.19 30.83
N ILE A 204 21.89 29.90 31.04
CA ILE A 204 21.36 29.01 30.01
C ILE A 204 19.89 29.33 29.74
N VAL A 205 19.11 29.59 30.80
CA VAL A 205 17.68 29.93 30.68
C VAL A 205 17.51 31.29 29.98
N GLU A 206 18.33 32.28 30.34
CA GLU A 206 18.34 33.61 29.71
C GLU A 206 18.75 33.55 28.23
N ALA A 207 19.77 32.75 27.90
CA ALA A 207 20.18 32.55 26.50
C ALA A 207 19.03 31.96 25.66
N LEU A 208 18.25 31.04 26.22
CA LEU A 208 17.09 30.45 25.55
C LEU A 208 15.90 31.40 25.45
N ALA A 209 15.68 32.26 26.46
CA ALA A 209 14.62 33.28 26.43
C ALA A 209 14.81 34.29 25.28
N THR A 210 16.07 34.55 24.88
CA THR A 210 16.40 35.46 23.76
C THR A 210 15.93 34.95 22.39
N HIS A 211 15.65 33.65 22.27
CA HIS A 211 15.19 33.00 21.03
C HIS A 211 13.66 32.84 20.93
N VAL A 212 12.91 33.22 21.96
CA VAL A 212 11.45 33.00 22.04
C VAL A 212 10.75 34.34 21.78
N SER A 213 10.05 34.46 20.64
CA SER A 213 9.23 35.63 20.33
C SER A 213 8.12 35.80 21.38
N ASP A 214 7.95 37.03 21.86
CA ASP A 214 6.92 37.41 22.84
C ASP A 214 5.50 37.00 22.42
N THR A 215 4.78 36.42 23.37
CA THR A 215 3.31 36.25 23.45
C THR A 215 2.60 35.94 22.13
N LEU A 216 2.63 34.67 21.72
CA LEU A 216 1.64 34.13 20.78
C LEU A 216 0.26 34.05 21.49
N PRO A 217 -0.83 34.49 20.84
CA PRO A 217 -2.19 34.33 21.37
C PRO A 217 -2.51 32.85 21.61
N SER A 218 -3.45 32.59 22.52
CA SER A 218 -4.03 31.26 22.73
C SER A 218 -4.46 30.67 21.38
N ARG A 219 -3.96 29.48 21.06
CA ARG A 219 -4.29 28.76 19.83
C ARG A 219 -5.45 27.82 20.12
N GLU A 220 -6.45 27.83 19.24
CA GLU A 220 -7.55 26.88 19.25
C GLU A 220 -7.20 25.75 18.29
N VAL A 221 -7.30 24.50 18.77
CA VAL A 221 -7.04 23.30 17.97
C VAL A 221 -8.24 22.39 18.06
N ALA A 222 -8.85 22.06 16.92
CA ALA A 222 -9.95 21.11 16.88
C ALA A 222 -9.43 19.69 17.17
N ALA A 223 -10.15 19.00 18.04
CA ALA A 223 -9.88 17.63 18.43
C ALA A 223 -11.20 16.84 18.52
N VAL A 224 -11.10 15.53 18.73
CA VAL A 224 -12.29 14.68 18.87
C VAL A 224 -12.29 14.02 20.24
N PHE A 225 -13.40 14.18 20.98
CA PHE A 225 -13.64 13.50 22.25
C PHE A 225 -14.30 12.15 22.00
N ILE A 226 -13.66 11.08 22.48
CA ILE A 226 -14.12 9.71 22.35
C ILE A 226 -14.49 9.19 23.74
N PRO A 227 -15.80 9.16 24.06
CA PRO A 227 -16.24 8.69 25.36
C PRO A 227 -16.05 7.18 25.52
N CYS A 228 -15.81 6.75 26.76
CA CYS A 228 -15.60 5.35 27.10
C CYS A 228 -16.88 4.52 27.02
N LEU A 229 -18.02 5.10 27.38
CA LEU A 229 -19.31 4.44 27.33
C LEU A 229 -19.79 4.37 25.87
N GLY A 230 -20.13 3.17 25.41
CA GLY A 230 -20.47 2.92 23.99
C GLY A 230 -21.72 3.66 23.50
N GLU A 231 -22.66 3.95 24.41
CA GLU A 231 -23.90 4.67 24.13
C GLU A 231 -23.68 6.16 23.89
N GLU A 232 -22.60 6.74 24.42
CA GLU A 232 -22.29 8.15 24.25
C GLU A 232 -21.69 8.42 22.87
N ILE A 233 -22.05 9.54 22.27
CA ILE A 233 -21.68 9.88 20.90
C ILE A 233 -20.27 10.49 20.87
N VAL A 234 -19.53 10.27 19.79
CA VAL A 234 -18.26 10.93 19.54
C VAL A 234 -18.51 12.38 19.12
N GLU A 235 -17.84 13.32 19.79
CA GLU A 235 -18.08 14.76 19.67
C GLU A 235 -16.83 15.53 19.25
N LEU A 236 -17.06 16.68 18.59
CA LEU A 236 -16.00 17.63 18.30
C LEU A 236 -15.68 18.40 19.59
N ASP A 237 -14.40 18.50 19.91
CA ASP A 237 -13.90 19.25 21.06
C ASP A 237 -12.86 20.28 20.60
N THR A 238 -12.63 21.32 21.40
CA THR A 238 -11.64 22.36 21.11
C THR A 238 -10.62 22.46 22.22
N LEU A 239 -9.34 22.32 21.87
CA LEU A 239 -8.21 22.46 22.78
C LEU A 239 -7.72 23.90 22.74
N TYR A 240 -7.70 24.55 23.90
CA TYR A 240 -7.13 25.90 24.07
C TYR A 240 -5.69 25.78 24.57
N ILE A 241 -4.73 26.14 23.73
CA ILE A 241 -3.30 25.98 24.00
C ILE A 241 -2.65 27.35 24.11
N SER A 242 -2.13 27.66 25.30
CA SER A 242 -1.35 28.87 25.57
C SER A 242 0.14 28.54 25.71
N SER A 243 1.01 29.55 25.60
CA SER A 243 2.46 29.42 25.81
C SER A 243 2.85 29.23 27.29
N GLU A 244 1.96 29.57 28.22
CA GLU A 244 2.12 29.48 29.67
C GLU A 244 1.79 28.08 30.21
N ARG A 245 1.14 27.24 29.40
CA ARG A 245 0.79 25.86 29.77
C ARG A 245 1.46 24.86 28.84
N HIS A 246 1.73 23.66 29.35
CA HIS A 246 2.08 22.57 28.45
C HIS A 246 0.82 22.09 27.74
N TYR A 247 0.89 21.75 26.45
CA TYR A 247 -0.31 21.35 25.70
C TYR A 247 -1.01 20.11 26.29
N LEU A 248 -0.28 19.24 27.02
CA LEU A 248 -0.89 18.11 27.73
C LEU A 248 -1.71 18.55 28.93
N ASP A 249 -1.44 19.71 29.52
CA ASP A 249 -2.28 20.28 30.58
C ASP A 249 -3.65 20.68 30.02
N SER A 250 -3.70 21.30 28.84
CA SER A 250 -4.95 21.60 28.14
C SER A 250 -5.75 20.34 27.81
N ILE A 251 -5.06 19.26 27.40
CA ILE A 251 -5.72 17.97 27.14
C ILE A 251 -6.20 17.29 28.44
N ALA A 252 -5.41 17.37 29.51
CA ALA A 252 -5.76 16.84 30.83
C ALA A 252 -7.04 17.50 31.36
N GLU A 253 -7.18 18.82 31.18
CA GLU A 253 -8.36 19.58 31.56
C GLU A 253 -9.62 19.05 30.85
N ARG A 254 -9.54 18.76 29.54
CA ARG A 254 -10.67 18.15 28.80
C ARG A 254 -11.01 16.74 29.25
N LEU A 255 -10.01 15.97 29.70
CA LEU A 255 -10.18 14.62 30.25
C LEU A 255 -10.56 14.59 31.74
N SER A 256 -10.83 15.76 32.36
CA SER A 256 -11.10 15.90 33.80
C SER A 256 -9.97 15.33 34.69
N LEU A 257 -8.72 15.51 34.26
CA LEU A 257 -7.51 15.16 34.99
C LEU A 257 -6.87 16.39 35.64
N LYS A 258 -6.01 16.19 36.64
CA LYS A 258 -5.42 17.31 37.40
C LYS A 258 -4.36 18.08 36.60
N ASN A 259 -3.53 17.37 35.85
CA ASN A 259 -2.46 17.94 35.02
C ASN A 259 -2.00 16.94 33.96
N GLY A 260 -1.22 17.44 32.99
CA GLY A 260 -0.72 16.68 31.84
C GLY A 260 0.18 15.49 32.18
N SER A 261 0.67 15.38 33.41
CA SER A 261 1.49 14.25 33.85
C SER A 261 0.67 12.96 33.98
N GLN A 262 -0.66 13.08 34.11
CA GLN A 262 -1.60 11.94 34.15
C GLN A 262 -2.08 11.49 32.75
N VAL A 263 -1.60 12.15 31.68
CA VAL A 263 -2.02 11.86 30.30
C VAL A 263 -1.08 10.85 29.67
N MET A 264 -1.65 9.76 29.17
CA MET A 264 -1.01 8.76 28.34
C MET A 264 -1.06 9.19 26.87
N ILE A 265 -0.01 8.88 26.11
CA ILE A 265 0.07 9.23 24.68
C ILE A 265 0.20 7.92 23.90
N SER A 266 -0.72 7.66 22.98
CA SER A 266 -0.65 6.50 22.09
C SER A 266 0.46 6.63 21.05
N ARG A 267 0.69 5.57 20.27
CA ARG A 267 1.43 5.69 19.02
C ARG A 267 0.78 6.71 18.07
N ALA A 268 1.56 7.18 17.10
CA ALA A 268 1.02 7.93 15.96
C ALA A 268 0.30 7.01 14.96
N PHE A 269 -0.81 7.49 14.40
CA PHE A 269 -1.59 6.82 13.35
C PHE A 269 -2.41 7.83 12.52
N GLY A 270 -3.23 7.37 11.58
CA GLY A 270 -4.22 8.22 10.88
C GLY A 270 -3.74 8.95 9.63
N LYS A 271 -2.43 9.16 9.46
CA LYS A 271 -1.87 9.94 8.33
C LYS A 271 -2.37 9.53 6.93
N ALA A 272 -2.50 8.23 6.67
CA ALA A 272 -3.00 7.73 5.39
C ALA A 272 -4.51 7.96 5.19
N SER A 273 -5.28 8.05 6.29
CA SER A 273 -6.74 8.09 6.27
C SER A 273 -7.30 9.51 6.35
N CYS A 274 -6.76 10.34 7.25
CA CYS A 274 -7.22 11.71 7.50
C CYS A 274 -6.19 12.80 7.11
N GLY A 275 -5.02 12.43 6.58
CA GLY A 275 -3.98 13.38 6.15
C GLY A 275 -3.05 13.87 7.28
N SER A 276 -3.47 13.74 8.55
CA SER A 276 -2.75 14.24 9.73
C SER A 276 -2.17 13.13 10.60
N GLU A 277 -1.06 13.41 11.31
CA GLU A 277 -0.45 12.44 12.24
C GLU A 277 -1.11 12.51 13.62
N CYS A 278 -2.18 11.74 13.81
CA CYS A 278 -2.96 11.75 15.03
C CYS A 278 -2.36 10.88 16.14
N ARG A 279 -2.65 11.25 17.39
CA ARG A 279 -2.46 10.43 18.59
C ARG A 279 -3.73 10.46 19.44
N LEU A 280 -3.93 9.40 20.23
CA LEU A 280 -4.89 9.37 21.31
C LEU A 280 -4.21 9.75 22.61
N TYR A 281 -4.92 10.59 23.36
CA TYR A 281 -4.56 11.01 24.70
C TYR A 281 -5.61 10.48 25.65
N SER A 282 -5.21 9.69 26.64
CA SER A 282 -6.11 9.08 27.63
C SER A 282 -5.52 9.18 29.02
N ALA A 283 -6.26 8.78 30.06
CA ALA A 283 -5.68 8.72 31.40
C ALA A 283 -4.65 7.57 31.51
N ILE A 284 -3.54 7.80 32.21
CA ILE A 284 -2.62 6.73 32.61
C ILE A 284 -3.33 5.82 33.62
N PRO A 285 -3.36 4.49 33.42
CA PRO A 285 -3.87 3.56 34.42
C PRO A 285 -3.12 3.74 35.74
N LYS A 286 -3.84 3.82 36.87
CA LYS A 286 -3.18 3.94 38.19
C LYS A 286 -2.30 2.71 38.42
N MET A 287 -0.98 2.91 38.41
CA MET A 287 0.00 1.85 38.65
C MET A 287 -0.31 1.18 39.99
N SER A 288 -0.56 -0.12 39.99
CA SER A 288 -0.57 -0.89 41.23
C SER A 288 0.80 -0.76 41.86
N SER A 289 0.86 -0.29 43.11
CA SER A 289 2.10 -0.33 43.88
C SER A 289 2.52 -1.80 43.96
N ASP A 290 3.70 -2.12 43.41
CA ASP A 290 4.33 -3.44 43.51
C ASP A 290 4.19 -3.94 44.97
N HIS A 291 3.58 -5.12 45.14
CA HIS A 291 3.50 -5.85 46.40
C HIS A 291 4.92 -6.15 46.91
N SER A 292 5.51 -5.20 47.65
CA SER A 292 6.77 -5.39 48.36
C SER A 292 6.81 -4.47 49.59
N SER A 293 5.94 -4.76 50.54
CA SER A 293 6.13 -4.32 51.92
C SER A 293 5.50 -5.35 52.84
N GLU A 294 6.37 -6.16 53.45
CA GLU A 294 6.01 -6.99 54.59
C GLU A 294 5.36 -6.12 55.68
N ALA A 295 4.22 -6.61 56.17
CA ALA A 295 3.61 -6.37 57.48
C ALA A 295 3.82 -5.00 58.17
N SER A 296 2.83 -4.14 58.07
CA SER A 296 2.33 -3.42 59.26
C SER A 296 0.87 -3.00 59.04
N GLY A 297 -0.04 -3.55 59.85
CA GLY A 297 -1.46 -3.27 59.79
C GLY A 297 -1.80 -1.84 60.21
N GLY A 298 -2.75 -1.22 59.49
CA GLY A 298 -3.34 0.06 59.85
C GLY A 298 -4.41 0.48 58.84
N SER A 299 -5.68 0.45 59.29
CA SER A 299 -6.89 1.11 58.77
C SER A 299 -7.12 1.18 57.25
N LYS A 300 -8.13 0.41 56.80
CA LYS A 300 -8.87 0.64 55.56
C LYS A 300 -9.54 2.01 55.62
N GLU A 301 -9.03 2.97 54.84
CA GLU A 301 -9.84 4.07 54.34
C GLU A 301 -10.22 3.77 52.90
N ASP A 302 -11.53 3.73 52.66
CA ASP A 302 -12.17 3.51 51.37
C ASP A 302 -11.78 4.63 50.39
N SER A 303 -10.90 4.33 49.44
CA SER A 303 -10.87 5.06 48.16
C SER A 303 -11.16 4.06 47.05
N SER A 304 -12.31 4.26 46.41
CA SER A 304 -12.89 3.47 45.33
C SER A 304 -11.88 3.18 44.20
N HIS A 305 -11.42 1.93 44.12
CA HIS A 305 -10.75 1.38 42.94
C HIS A 305 -11.81 1.17 41.84
N VAL A 306 -12.07 2.21 41.04
CA VAL A 306 -12.75 2.06 39.75
C VAL A 306 -11.68 2.09 38.68
N GLU A 307 -11.22 0.92 38.27
CA GLU A 307 -10.45 0.77 37.04
C GLU A 307 -11.36 1.21 35.89
N LYS A 308 -10.97 2.25 35.15
CA LYS A 308 -11.81 2.78 34.06
C LYS A 308 -11.98 1.67 33.00
N SER A 309 -13.22 1.49 32.54
CA SER A 309 -13.55 0.49 31.52
C SER A 309 -12.74 0.71 30.22
N ARG A 310 -12.63 -0.34 29.42
CA ARG A 310 -11.94 -0.29 28.12
C ARG A 310 -12.77 0.53 27.14
N ASN A 311 -12.15 1.53 26.53
CA ASN A 311 -12.76 2.33 25.47
C ASN A 311 -12.60 1.60 24.14
N VAL A 312 -13.66 0.92 23.71
CA VAL A 312 -13.58 0.01 22.55
C VAL A 312 -13.25 0.77 21.26
N ARG A 313 -13.85 1.96 21.06
CA ARG A 313 -13.62 2.82 19.88
C ARG A 313 -12.19 3.35 19.81
N ALA A 314 -11.71 3.94 20.91
CA ALA A 314 -10.34 4.44 20.99
C ALA A 314 -9.32 3.29 20.83
N SER A 315 -9.59 2.14 21.44
CA SER A 315 -8.70 0.99 21.34
C SER A 315 -8.62 0.43 19.92
N TYR A 316 -9.77 0.38 19.24
CA TYR A 316 -9.89 -0.07 17.86
C TYR A 316 -9.04 0.79 16.90
N ILE A 317 -9.20 2.11 16.90
CA ILE A 317 -8.53 2.98 15.91
C ILE A 317 -7.01 3.06 16.08
N CYS A 318 -6.48 2.89 17.30
CA CYS A 318 -5.04 2.91 17.53
C CYS A 318 -4.39 1.53 17.59
N GLY A 319 -5.17 0.45 17.72
CA GLY A 319 -4.67 -0.92 17.89
C GLY A 319 -3.87 -1.10 19.19
N GLN A 320 -4.24 -0.38 20.25
CA GLN A 320 -3.71 -0.48 21.62
C GLN A 320 -4.87 -0.47 22.58
N ASP A 321 -4.75 -1.09 23.74
CA ASP A 321 -5.80 -0.95 24.75
C ASP A 321 -5.76 0.45 25.36
N ILE A 322 -6.90 1.14 25.25
CA ILE A 322 -7.15 2.47 25.80
C ILE A 322 -8.29 2.36 26.81
N HIS A 323 -8.10 2.97 27.98
CA HIS A 323 -9.04 2.92 29.09
C HIS A 323 -9.58 4.31 29.41
N GLY A 324 -10.87 4.39 29.74
CA GLY A 324 -11.56 5.65 29.97
C GLY A 324 -11.69 6.51 28.72
N ASP A 325 -12.09 7.75 28.90
CA ASP A 325 -12.27 8.70 27.81
C ASP A 325 -10.93 9.05 27.17
N ALA A 326 -10.98 9.40 25.88
CA ALA A 326 -9.79 9.74 25.12
C ALA A 326 -10.03 10.95 24.21
N ILE A 327 -8.98 11.74 24.00
CA ILE A 327 -8.94 12.83 23.02
C ILE A 327 -8.10 12.35 21.83
N LEU A 328 -8.66 12.42 20.62
CA LEU A 328 -7.93 12.25 19.37
C LEU A 328 -7.51 13.64 18.86
N ALA A 329 -6.21 13.89 18.76
CA ALA A 329 -5.68 15.17 18.27
C ALA A 329 -4.36 15.00 17.49
N SER A 330 -4.06 15.95 16.60
CA SER A 330 -2.77 16.10 15.91
C SER A 330 -2.05 17.29 16.53
N VAL A 331 -1.24 17.03 17.56
CA VAL A 331 -0.45 18.07 18.26
C VAL A 331 0.92 17.52 18.67
N GLY A 332 1.96 18.34 18.60
CA GLY A 332 3.29 18.02 19.12
C GLY A 332 4.39 18.97 18.66
N TYR A 333 5.60 18.78 19.18
CA TYR A 333 6.77 19.57 18.74
C TYR A 333 7.51 18.89 17.60
N ARG A 334 7.95 19.69 16.62
CA ARG A 334 8.81 19.24 15.52
C ARG A 334 10.29 19.45 15.84
N TRP A 335 11.15 18.86 15.01
CA TRP A 335 12.58 19.10 15.09
C TRP A 335 12.89 20.55 14.72
N LYS A 336 13.90 21.14 15.39
CA LYS A 336 14.40 22.51 15.13
C LYS A 336 13.38 23.64 15.31
N SER A 337 12.27 23.39 16.01
CA SER A 337 11.26 24.39 16.28
C SER A 337 10.79 24.31 17.73
N ASP A 338 10.56 25.47 18.33
CA ASP A 338 9.89 25.61 19.62
C ASP A 338 8.38 25.86 19.46
N ASP A 339 7.92 26.08 18.23
CA ASP A 339 6.50 26.19 17.93
C ASP A 339 5.82 24.83 18.04
N LEU A 340 4.66 24.84 18.70
CA LEU A 340 3.77 23.71 18.68
C LEU A 340 3.17 23.55 17.27
N ASP A 341 3.36 22.37 16.70
CA ASP A 341 2.80 21.96 15.43
C ASP A 341 1.50 21.20 15.67
N TYR A 342 0.48 21.50 14.87
CA TYR A 342 -0.84 20.91 15.01
C TYR A 342 -1.61 20.93 13.69
N ASP A 343 -2.56 20.01 13.58
CA ASP A 343 -3.60 20.01 12.54
C ASP A 343 -4.97 19.85 13.21
N ASP A 344 -6.00 20.46 12.64
CA ASP A 344 -7.36 20.29 13.12
C ASP A 344 -7.87 18.88 12.84
N VAL A 345 -8.27 18.18 13.90
CA VAL A 345 -8.87 16.85 13.82
C VAL A 345 -10.37 16.98 14.07
N THR A 346 -11.16 16.60 13.06
CA THR A 346 -12.62 16.73 13.05
C THR A 346 -13.33 15.38 13.19
N LEU A 347 -14.65 15.39 13.36
CA LEU A 347 -15.46 14.16 13.32
C LEU A 347 -15.26 13.39 12.00
N LYS A 348 -15.20 14.09 10.86
CA LYS A 348 -14.85 13.49 9.55
C LYS A 348 -13.52 12.73 9.62
N SER A 349 -12.52 13.31 10.29
CA SER A 349 -11.21 12.68 10.48
C SER A 349 -11.31 11.38 11.27
N PHE A 350 -12.11 11.36 12.34
CA PHE A 350 -12.39 10.16 13.13
C PHE A 350 -13.03 9.06 12.28
N TYR A 351 -14.13 9.35 11.58
CA TYR A 351 -14.81 8.35 10.75
C TYR A 351 -13.93 7.87 9.58
N ARG A 352 -13.12 8.75 8.98
CA ARG A 352 -12.10 8.34 7.97
C ARG A 352 -11.06 7.39 8.55
N ILE A 353 -10.59 7.62 9.77
CA ILE A 353 -9.66 6.69 10.43
C ILE A 353 -10.34 5.33 10.63
N CYS A 354 -11.58 5.31 11.13
CA CYS A 354 -12.36 4.09 11.31
C CYS A 354 -12.51 3.31 10.00
N CYS A 355 -12.91 3.98 8.90
CA CYS A 355 -13.04 3.38 7.58
C CYS A 355 -11.68 2.83 7.10
N GLY A 356 -10.61 3.61 7.25
CA GLY A 356 -9.26 3.21 6.83
C GLY A 356 -8.68 2.03 7.60
N MET A 357 -9.36 1.49 8.62
CA MET A 357 -8.96 0.23 9.26
C MET A 357 -9.28 -1.00 8.39
N SER A 358 -10.26 -0.92 7.49
CA SER A 358 -10.60 -2.02 6.59
C SER A 358 -9.86 -1.90 5.24
N PRO A 359 -9.53 -3.02 4.58
CA PRO A 359 -8.99 -3.02 3.22
C PRO A 359 -9.82 -2.19 2.23
N ASN A 360 -11.14 -2.35 2.28
CA ASN A 360 -12.09 -1.65 1.42
C ASN A 360 -12.07 -0.14 1.71
N GLY A 361 -12.06 0.26 2.97
CA GLY A 361 -11.97 1.66 3.36
C GLY A 361 -10.65 2.32 2.95
N ILE A 362 -9.52 1.60 3.02
CA ILE A 362 -8.22 2.09 2.49
C ILE A 362 -8.34 2.39 1.00
N TYR A 363 -8.94 1.48 0.22
CA TYR A 363 -9.16 1.68 -1.22
C TYR A 363 -10.06 2.88 -1.50
N LYS A 364 -11.23 2.94 -0.86
CA LYS A 364 -12.22 4.04 -0.91
C LYS A 364 -11.58 5.41 -0.64
N ILE A 365 -10.83 5.54 0.45
CA ILE A 365 -10.17 6.80 0.83
C ILE A 365 -9.08 7.18 -0.19
N SER A 366 -8.29 6.21 -0.64
CA SER A 366 -7.22 6.43 -1.62
C SER A 366 -7.74 6.85 -2.99
N ARG A 367 -8.94 6.38 -3.36
CA ARG A 367 -9.67 6.77 -4.57
C ARG A 367 -10.32 8.15 -4.48
N GLN A 368 -10.33 8.78 -3.30
CA GLN A 368 -11.06 10.02 -3.01
C GLN A 368 -12.56 9.92 -3.35
N ALA A 369 -13.12 8.71 -3.28
CA ALA A 369 -14.51 8.40 -3.60
C ALA A 369 -14.97 7.36 -2.57
N VAL A 370 -15.31 7.84 -1.37
CA VAL A 370 -15.56 7.00 -0.19
C VAL A 370 -16.86 6.22 -0.36
N ILE A 371 -17.87 6.85 -0.95
CA ILE A 371 -19.17 6.21 -1.20
C ILE A 371 -19.16 5.53 -2.57
N ALA A 372 -18.65 6.20 -3.61
CA ALA A 372 -18.78 5.69 -4.98
C ALA A 372 -17.81 4.56 -5.33
N ALA A 373 -16.60 4.50 -4.76
CA ALA A 373 -15.65 3.42 -5.07
C ALA A 373 -15.83 2.20 -4.17
N GLN A 374 -15.43 1.03 -4.66
CA GLN A 374 -15.46 -0.23 -3.92
C GLN A 374 -14.19 -1.03 -4.23
N LEU A 375 -13.60 -1.69 -3.24
CA LEU A 375 -12.45 -2.56 -3.48
C LEU A 375 -12.86 -3.70 -4.42
N PRO A 376 -12.25 -3.82 -5.61
CA PRO A 376 -12.67 -4.81 -6.59
C PRO A 376 -12.52 -6.25 -6.08
N SER A 377 -13.40 -7.15 -6.52
CA SER A 377 -13.40 -8.57 -6.15
C SER A 377 -12.38 -9.40 -6.96
N SER A 378 -11.88 -8.87 -8.08
CA SER A 378 -10.93 -9.57 -8.95
C SER A 378 -9.92 -8.62 -9.57
N PHE A 379 -8.74 -9.17 -9.90
CA PHE A 379 -7.68 -8.46 -10.60
C PHE A 379 -7.58 -8.96 -12.05
N THR A 380 -7.87 -8.08 -13.00
CA THR A 380 -7.83 -8.36 -14.45
C THR A 380 -6.43 -8.13 -15.00
N THR A 381 -6.08 -6.87 -15.28
CA THR A 381 -4.75 -6.42 -15.73
C THR A 381 -4.39 -5.13 -15.03
N LYS A 382 -3.08 -4.82 -14.96
CA LYS A 382 -2.62 -3.53 -14.45
C LYS A 382 -3.23 -2.34 -15.19
N SER A 383 -3.54 -2.48 -16.47
CA SER A 383 -4.05 -1.41 -17.33
C SER A 383 -5.50 -1.02 -17.01
N ASN A 384 -6.31 -1.99 -16.57
CA ASN A 384 -7.72 -1.76 -16.25
C ASN A 384 -7.92 -1.42 -14.76
N TRP A 385 -7.06 -1.94 -13.89
CA TRP A 385 -7.08 -1.61 -12.47
C TRP A 385 -7.01 -0.09 -12.25
N ARG A 386 -7.76 0.41 -11.26
CA ARG A 386 -7.79 1.82 -10.88
C ARG A 386 -7.55 1.97 -9.38
N GLY A 387 -6.88 3.05 -8.99
CA GLY A 387 -6.50 3.28 -7.60
C GLY A 387 -5.21 2.54 -7.18
N PRO A 388 -4.93 2.48 -5.87
CA PRO A 388 -3.73 1.83 -5.35
C PRO A 388 -3.76 0.33 -5.66
N LEU A 389 -2.58 -0.25 -5.91
CA LEU A 389 -2.49 -1.67 -6.28
C LEU A 389 -2.77 -2.57 -5.07
N PRO A 390 -3.34 -3.78 -5.26
CA PRO A 390 -3.64 -4.69 -4.15
C PRO A 390 -2.43 -4.96 -3.23
N ARG A 391 -1.23 -5.13 -3.80
CA ARG A 391 0.00 -5.31 -3.01
C ARG A 391 0.29 -4.11 -2.11
N GLU A 392 0.07 -2.89 -2.60
CA GLU A 392 0.34 -1.65 -1.85
C GLU A 392 -0.64 -1.50 -0.70
N ILE A 393 -1.94 -1.74 -0.97
CA ILE A 393 -2.99 -1.74 0.06
C ILE A 393 -2.68 -2.79 1.13
N LEU A 394 -2.24 -3.99 0.74
CA LEU A 394 -1.89 -5.06 1.68
C LEU A 394 -0.73 -4.67 2.59
N CYS A 395 0.31 -4.05 2.04
CA CYS A 395 1.41 -3.52 2.84
C CYS A 395 0.95 -2.41 3.80
N MET A 396 0.09 -1.50 3.35
CA MET A 396 -0.48 -0.44 4.19
C MET A 396 -1.32 -1.02 5.33
N PHE A 397 -2.21 -1.96 5.01
CA PHE A 397 -3.05 -2.68 5.97
C PHE A 397 -2.19 -3.38 7.03
N CYS A 398 -1.19 -4.17 6.60
CA CYS A 398 -0.29 -4.88 7.52
C CYS A 398 0.44 -3.90 8.46
N HIS A 399 0.95 -2.79 7.93
CA HIS A 399 1.63 -1.78 8.73
C HIS A 399 0.70 -1.15 9.79
N GLN A 400 -0.52 -0.79 9.37
CA GLN A 400 -1.52 -0.15 10.22
C GLN A 400 -1.96 -1.07 11.38
N HIS A 401 -2.10 -2.37 11.10
CA HIS A 401 -2.49 -3.42 12.05
C HIS A 401 -1.32 -4.09 12.78
N ARG A 402 -0.10 -3.52 12.69
CA ARG A 402 1.10 -4.02 13.39
C ARG A 402 1.53 -5.44 12.99
N LEU A 403 1.19 -5.87 11.78
CA LEU A 403 1.69 -7.10 11.19
C LEU A 403 3.08 -6.88 10.58
N ALA A 404 3.78 -7.97 10.29
CA ALA A 404 5.01 -7.95 9.50
C ALA A 404 4.69 -7.64 8.02
N GLU A 405 5.70 -7.21 7.26
CA GLU A 405 5.54 -7.02 5.82
C GLU A 405 5.17 -8.35 5.15
N PRO A 406 4.18 -8.38 4.24
CA PRO A 406 3.76 -9.60 3.56
C PRO A 406 4.90 -10.23 2.75
N VAL A 407 5.05 -11.55 2.85
CA VAL A 407 6.08 -12.33 2.16
C VAL A 407 5.48 -12.96 0.92
N PHE A 408 6.04 -12.64 -0.25
CA PHE A 408 5.60 -13.13 -1.55
C PHE A 408 6.54 -14.23 -2.06
N SER A 409 5.98 -15.34 -2.52
CA SER A 409 6.73 -16.44 -3.13
C SER A 409 6.13 -16.76 -4.49
N SER A 410 6.80 -16.31 -5.57
CA SER A 410 6.43 -16.66 -6.94
C SER A 410 6.98 -18.03 -7.31
N SER A 411 6.21 -18.79 -8.08
CA SER A 411 6.68 -20.06 -8.64
C SER A 411 6.28 -20.21 -10.10
N ASP A 412 7.20 -20.79 -10.86
CA ASP A 412 7.06 -21.03 -12.28
C ASP A 412 6.69 -22.50 -12.46
N ALA A 413 5.50 -22.76 -13.02
CA ALA A 413 5.14 -24.09 -13.46
C ALA A 413 5.07 -24.11 -14.99
N PRO A 414 5.56 -25.17 -15.67
CA PRO A 414 5.22 -25.38 -17.06
C PRO A 414 3.69 -25.52 -17.15
N GLY A 415 3.03 -24.61 -17.86
CA GLY A 415 1.58 -24.60 -18.00
C GLY A 415 1.11 -25.93 -18.56
N LYS A 416 0.64 -26.83 -17.69
CA LYS A 416 -0.04 -28.04 -18.14
C LYS A 416 -1.40 -27.61 -18.67
N SER A 417 -1.74 -28.10 -19.86
CA SER A 417 -3.08 -27.92 -20.44
C SER A 417 -4.13 -28.29 -19.39
N LEU A 418 -5.20 -27.51 -19.26
CA LEU A 418 -6.36 -27.81 -18.42
C LEU A 418 -6.87 -29.25 -18.65
N SER A 419 -6.69 -29.78 -19.87
CA SER A 419 -7.04 -31.15 -20.23
C SER A 419 -6.25 -32.25 -19.49
N ASP A 420 -5.04 -31.98 -19.00
CA ASP A 420 -4.21 -32.94 -18.28
C ASP A 420 -4.55 -33.01 -16.78
N ILE A 421 -5.01 -31.89 -16.19
CA ILE A 421 -5.45 -31.83 -14.78
C ILE A 421 -6.75 -32.64 -14.60
N PHE A 422 -7.69 -32.53 -15.54
CA PHE A 422 -8.91 -33.36 -15.53
C PHE A 422 -8.64 -34.86 -15.74
N ARG A 423 -7.51 -35.22 -16.36
CA ARG A 423 -7.14 -36.63 -16.55
C ARG A 423 -6.51 -37.25 -15.28
N SER A 424 -5.84 -36.46 -14.43
CA SER A 424 -5.25 -36.98 -13.18
C SER A 424 -6.27 -37.27 -12.07
N HIS A 425 -7.47 -36.70 -12.13
CA HIS A 425 -8.52 -36.93 -11.12
C HIS A 425 -9.47 -38.11 -11.42
N LYS A 426 -9.27 -38.85 -12.52
CA LYS A 426 -10.13 -39.98 -12.91
C LYS A 426 -9.43 -41.33 -12.97
N LYS A 427 -8.40 -41.56 -12.15
CA LYS A 427 -7.77 -42.88 -12.01
C LYS A 427 -7.69 -43.33 -10.55
N LEU A 428 -8.83 -43.74 -10.02
CA LEU A 428 -8.88 -44.72 -8.93
C LEU A 428 -9.87 -45.83 -9.29
N LYS A 429 -9.32 -47.05 -9.41
CA LYS A 429 -9.93 -48.39 -9.45
C LYS A 429 -10.85 -48.76 -10.62
N VAL A 430 -10.34 -49.61 -11.54
CA VAL A 430 -10.88 -50.97 -11.78
C VAL A 430 -9.71 -51.89 -12.16
N SER A 431 -9.68 -53.06 -11.55
CA SER A 431 -8.77 -54.18 -11.73
C SER A 431 -9.10 -55.05 -12.96
N GLY A 432 -8.07 -55.60 -13.63
CA GLY A 432 -8.13 -56.94 -14.23
C GLY A 432 -7.87 -57.10 -15.74
N VAL A 433 -6.81 -57.88 -16.03
CA VAL A 433 -6.59 -58.82 -17.15
C VAL A 433 -5.93 -58.34 -18.46
N ASP A 434 -4.65 -58.73 -18.58
CA ASP A 434 -3.86 -59.34 -19.70
C ASP A 434 -4.14 -59.00 -21.18
N ASN A 435 -3.14 -58.46 -21.90
CA ASN A 435 -2.23 -59.23 -22.77
C ASN A 435 -1.28 -58.33 -23.59
N ALA A 436 -0.24 -59.00 -24.11
CA ALA A 436 1.05 -58.51 -24.60
C ALA A 436 1.09 -57.83 -25.99
N ASP A 437 2.30 -57.32 -26.27
CA ASP A 437 2.95 -56.99 -27.55
C ASP A 437 2.58 -55.68 -28.27
N ASN A 438 3.53 -54.72 -28.33
CA ASN A 438 4.34 -54.51 -29.53
C ASN A 438 5.47 -53.47 -29.29
N GLU A 439 6.63 -53.72 -29.89
CA GLU A 439 7.83 -52.88 -29.87
C GLU A 439 7.75 -51.67 -30.84
N ASN A 440 8.63 -50.70 -30.58
CA ASN A 440 9.21 -49.71 -31.50
C ASN A 440 8.29 -48.65 -32.14
N LEU A 441 8.40 -47.41 -31.65
CA LEU A 441 8.52 -46.24 -32.52
C LEU A 441 9.25 -45.09 -31.83
N SER A 442 10.09 -44.46 -32.63
CA SER A 442 11.13 -43.46 -32.39
C SER A 442 10.67 -42.20 -31.66
N LYS A 443 11.55 -41.71 -30.77
CA LYS A 443 11.55 -40.34 -30.23
C LYS A 443 11.77 -39.33 -31.36
N GLU A 444 10.71 -38.84 -31.96
CA GLU A 444 10.73 -37.53 -32.61
C GLU A 444 10.46 -36.46 -31.55
N LYS A 445 11.45 -35.58 -31.33
CA LYS A 445 11.24 -34.33 -30.61
C LYS A 445 10.43 -33.41 -31.53
N GLU A 446 9.11 -33.48 -31.41
CA GLU A 446 8.26 -32.37 -31.82
C GLU A 446 8.54 -31.19 -30.88
N ASP A 447 9.32 -30.22 -31.36
CA ASP A 447 9.35 -28.87 -30.78
C ASP A 447 7.96 -28.25 -31.00
N THR A 448 7.06 -28.49 -30.04
CA THR A 448 5.75 -27.84 -29.97
C THR A 448 5.97 -26.38 -29.59
N PRO A 449 5.54 -25.40 -30.42
CA PRO A 449 5.62 -24.01 -30.05
C PRO A 449 4.51 -23.68 -29.03
N GLY A 450 4.90 -23.23 -27.84
CA GLY A 450 4.03 -22.53 -26.90
C GLY A 450 3.39 -23.36 -25.79
N LEU A 451 4.17 -24.02 -24.92
CA LEU A 451 3.71 -24.19 -23.53
C LEU A 451 3.94 -22.86 -22.81
N GLY A 452 2.89 -22.06 -22.66
CA GLY A 452 2.93 -20.82 -21.89
C GLY A 452 3.41 -21.12 -20.47
N HIS A 453 4.51 -20.49 -20.06
CA HIS A 453 4.92 -20.47 -18.66
C HIS A 453 3.91 -19.63 -17.89
N GLY A 454 3.23 -20.23 -16.91
CA GLY A 454 2.31 -19.54 -16.03
C GLY A 454 2.98 -19.26 -14.69
N PHE A 455 2.85 -18.03 -14.22
CA PHE A 455 3.25 -17.62 -12.88
C PHE A 455 2.10 -17.78 -11.91
N ARG A 456 2.40 -18.24 -10.70
CA ARG A 456 1.53 -18.17 -9.53
C ARG A 456 2.29 -17.56 -8.37
N CYS A 457 1.59 -16.91 -7.47
CA CYS A 457 2.20 -16.29 -6.29
C CYS A 457 1.48 -16.77 -5.03
N GLU A 458 2.26 -17.16 -4.03
CA GLU A 458 1.79 -17.39 -2.66
C GLU A 458 2.13 -16.18 -1.79
N VAL A 459 1.24 -15.82 -0.85
CA VAL A 459 1.42 -14.72 0.11
C VAL A 459 1.29 -15.25 1.52
N LYS A 460 2.28 -14.96 2.36
CA LYS A 460 2.26 -15.27 3.80
C LYS A 460 2.37 -14.00 4.61
N ILE A 461 1.53 -13.88 5.63
CA ILE A 461 1.47 -12.73 6.52
C ILE A 461 1.70 -13.22 7.94
N PHE A 462 2.60 -12.54 8.65
CA PHE A 462 3.00 -12.91 10.00
C PHE A 462 2.73 -11.76 10.98
N THR A 463 2.57 -12.09 12.26
CA THR A 463 2.73 -11.12 13.34
C THR A 463 4.19 -10.68 13.44
N LYS A 464 4.46 -9.58 14.15
CA LYS A 464 5.85 -9.16 14.44
C LYS A 464 6.64 -10.19 15.25
N THR A 465 5.94 -11.05 16.01
CA THR A 465 6.52 -12.18 16.75
C THR A 465 6.72 -13.43 15.88
N LYS A 466 6.50 -13.34 14.56
CA LYS A 466 6.65 -14.39 13.54
C LYS A 466 5.60 -15.50 13.59
N ASP A 467 4.45 -15.25 14.20
CA ASP A 467 3.31 -16.17 14.15
C ASP A 467 2.56 -16.01 12.83
N LEU A 468 2.23 -17.11 12.16
CA LEU A 468 1.56 -17.08 10.85
C LEU A 468 0.09 -16.66 11.01
N VAL A 469 -0.30 -15.52 10.43
CA VAL A 469 -1.69 -15.03 10.46
C VAL A 469 -2.49 -15.60 9.29
N LEU A 470 -1.92 -15.48 8.08
CA LEU A 470 -2.58 -15.84 6.82
C LEU A 470 -1.57 -16.45 5.85
N GLU A 471 -1.98 -17.51 5.17
CA GLU A 471 -1.31 -18.10 4.00
C GLU A 471 -2.33 -18.19 2.86
N CYS A 472 -2.08 -17.47 1.77
CA CYS A 472 -2.94 -17.41 0.59
C CYS A 472 -2.18 -17.90 -0.65
N SER A 473 -2.71 -18.92 -1.32
CA SER A 473 -2.10 -19.58 -2.48
C SER A 473 -3.11 -19.76 -3.61
N PRO A 474 -3.41 -18.70 -4.39
CA PRO A 474 -4.37 -18.79 -5.48
C PRO A 474 -4.00 -19.84 -6.54
N MET A 475 -4.97 -20.61 -7.02
CA MET A 475 -4.72 -21.63 -8.06
C MET A 475 -4.51 -21.06 -9.47
N LYS A 476 -5.00 -19.84 -9.74
CA LYS A 476 -4.99 -19.23 -11.07
C LYS A 476 -3.56 -18.85 -11.52
N PHE A 477 -3.20 -19.26 -12.73
CA PHE A 477 -1.95 -18.89 -13.39
C PHE A 477 -2.11 -17.59 -14.19
N TYR A 478 -1.07 -16.76 -14.18
CA TYR A 478 -0.97 -15.52 -14.94
C TYR A 478 0.27 -15.54 -15.83
N GLU A 479 0.22 -14.86 -16.99
CA GLU A 479 1.38 -14.78 -17.90
C GLU A 479 2.52 -13.90 -17.36
N LYS A 480 2.20 -12.98 -16.45
CA LYS A 480 3.16 -12.08 -15.82
C LYS A 480 3.22 -12.36 -14.31
N GLU A 481 4.44 -12.52 -13.79
CA GLU A 481 4.69 -12.65 -12.34
C GLU A 481 4.03 -11.51 -11.55
N TYR A 482 4.08 -10.30 -12.10
CA TYR A 482 3.47 -9.12 -11.50
C TYR A 482 1.96 -9.28 -11.26
N ASP A 483 1.20 -9.77 -12.25
CA ASP A 483 -0.25 -9.90 -12.13
C ASP A 483 -0.63 -11.00 -11.13
N ALA A 484 0.16 -12.08 -11.08
CA ALA A 484 0.01 -13.14 -10.07
C ALA A 484 0.16 -12.58 -8.64
N ILE A 485 1.15 -11.71 -8.40
CA ILE A 485 1.37 -11.06 -7.10
C ILE A 485 0.17 -10.16 -6.73
N GLN A 486 -0.37 -9.39 -7.67
CA GLN A 486 -1.52 -8.52 -7.39
C GLN A 486 -2.77 -9.32 -7.07
N ASN A 487 -3.06 -10.38 -7.84
CA ASN A 487 -4.21 -11.24 -7.58
C ASN A 487 -4.12 -11.92 -6.20
N ALA A 488 -2.95 -12.45 -5.83
CA ALA A 488 -2.76 -13.06 -4.51
C ALA A 488 -2.87 -12.04 -3.37
N SER A 489 -2.38 -10.82 -3.57
CA SER A 489 -2.57 -9.72 -2.62
C SER A 489 -4.05 -9.37 -2.45
N LEU A 490 -4.82 -9.34 -3.55
CA LEU A 490 -6.25 -9.02 -3.53
C LEU A 490 -7.05 -10.08 -2.77
N LYS A 491 -6.77 -11.37 -3.00
CA LYS A 491 -7.42 -12.47 -2.27
C LYS A 491 -7.17 -12.37 -0.76
N ALA A 492 -5.95 -12.02 -0.35
CA ALA A 492 -5.65 -11.75 1.05
C ALA A 492 -6.45 -10.57 1.62
N LEU A 493 -6.56 -9.46 0.86
CA LEU A 493 -7.36 -8.29 1.28
C LEU A 493 -8.84 -8.62 1.42
N LEU A 494 -9.44 -9.32 0.45
CA LEU A 494 -10.85 -9.72 0.49
C LEU A 494 -11.14 -10.62 1.69
N TRP A 495 -10.20 -11.50 2.06
CA TRP A 495 -10.31 -12.29 3.29
C TRP A 495 -10.31 -11.41 4.55
N PHE A 496 -9.43 -10.40 4.63
CA PHE A 496 -9.43 -9.46 5.75
C PHE A 496 -10.71 -8.60 5.80
N SER A 497 -11.30 -8.22 4.66
CA SER A 497 -12.54 -7.43 4.63
C SER A 497 -13.69 -8.09 5.39
N LYS A 498 -13.77 -9.44 5.40
CA LYS A 498 -14.79 -10.22 6.12
C LYS A 498 -14.86 -9.92 7.63
N PHE A 499 -13.78 -9.45 8.25
CA PHE A 499 -13.73 -9.14 9.69
C PHE A 499 -14.27 -7.76 10.06
N PHE A 500 -14.41 -6.87 9.08
CA PHE A 500 -14.78 -5.49 9.36
C PHE A 500 -16.29 -5.27 9.27
N GLY A 501 -17.06 -6.24 8.76
CA GLY A 501 -18.48 -6.09 8.46
C GLY A 501 -18.64 -4.97 7.44
N ASP A 502 -18.87 -5.31 6.17
CA ASP A 502 -18.85 -4.30 5.12
C ASP A 502 -19.73 -3.11 5.53
N LEU A 503 -19.13 -1.92 5.60
CA LEU A 503 -19.80 -0.62 5.77
C LEU A 503 -20.70 -0.29 4.55
N ASP A 504 -21.17 -1.33 3.85
CA ASP A 504 -21.80 -1.26 2.55
C ASP A 504 -23.32 -1.23 2.66
N VAL A 505 -23.91 -0.75 1.57
CA VAL A 505 -25.33 -0.43 1.38
C VAL A 505 -26.18 -1.67 1.07
N ASP A 506 -25.61 -2.88 1.02
CA ASP A 506 -26.39 -4.12 1.01
C ASP A 506 -25.46 -5.29 1.35
N GLY A 507 -25.71 -5.92 2.49
CA GLY A 507 -25.10 -7.18 2.84
C GLY A 507 -25.86 -8.31 2.16
N GLU A 508 -25.50 -8.67 0.93
CA GLU A 508 -25.70 -10.02 0.38
C GLU A 508 -25.12 -10.13 -1.05
N GLN A 509 -23.79 -10.18 -1.13
CA GLN A 509 -23.12 -10.96 -2.18
C GLN A 509 -22.03 -11.79 -1.52
N SER A 510 -22.43 -12.88 -0.87
CA SER A 510 -21.49 -13.96 -0.62
C SER A 510 -21.01 -14.45 -1.98
N CYS A 511 -19.75 -14.15 -2.31
CA CYS A 511 -19.05 -14.84 -3.38
C CYS A 511 -18.68 -16.23 -2.88
N ASP A 512 -19.70 -17.07 -2.67
CA ASP A 512 -19.55 -18.50 -2.41
C ASP A 512 -19.22 -19.20 -3.73
N THR A 513 -17.96 -19.09 -4.18
CA THR A 513 -17.41 -19.96 -5.23
C THR A 513 -15.91 -20.17 -5.02
N ASP A 514 -15.52 -21.41 -4.78
CA ASP A 514 -14.15 -22.01 -4.81
C ASP A 514 -13.00 -21.37 -3.98
N ASP A 515 -13.14 -20.15 -3.44
CA ASP A 515 -12.06 -19.36 -2.82
C ASP A 515 -11.57 -19.88 -1.45
N ASP A 516 -12.35 -20.68 -0.73
CA ASP A 516 -11.96 -21.19 0.59
C ASP A 516 -10.87 -22.28 0.54
N GLN A 517 -10.57 -22.83 -0.64
CA GLN A 517 -9.47 -23.79 -0.81
C GLN A 517 -8.09 -23.11 -0.89
N ASP A 518 -8.05 -21.81 -1.19
CA ASP A 518 -6.81 -21.06 -1.43
C ASP A 518 -6.21 -20.44 -0.16
N ILE A 519 -6.93 -20.48 0.96
CA ILE A 519 -6.57 -19.75 2.18
C ILE A 519 -6.44 -20.68 3.38
N LYS A 520 -5.31 -20.57 4.09
CA LYS A 520 -5.07 -21.20 5.40
C LYS A 520 -4.83 -20.10 6.43
N SER A 521 -5.55 -20.16 7.55
CA SER A 521 -5.38 -19.23 8.67
C SER A 521 -5.21 -20.02 9.97
N SER A 522 -4.41 -19.48 10.90
CA SER A 522 -4.13 -20.15 12.18
C SER A 522 -4.83 -19.50 13.39
N THR A 523 -5.42 -18.31 13.21
CA THR A 523 -6.06 -17.54 14.29
C THR A 523 -7.26 -16.74 13.81
N PRO A 524 -8.49 -17.02 14.28
CA PRO A 524 -9.68 -16.22 13.91
C PRO A 524 -9.83 -14.90 14.70
N ASN A 525 -9.02 -14.65 15.75
CA ASN A 525 -9.30 -13.59 16.74
C ASN A 525 -8.35 -12.37 16.70
N VAL A 526 -7.67 -12.09 15.59
CA VAL A 526 -6.74 -10.94 15.53
C VAL A 526 -7.48 -9.61 15.33
N PHE A 527 -8.65 -9.64 14.70
CA PHE A 527 -9.42 -8.43 14.38
C PHE A 527 -10.77 -8.46 15.10
N ALA A 528 -11.05 -7.38 15.84
CA ALA A 528 -12.36 -7.16 16.42
C ALA A 528 -13.23 -6.38 15.42
N LEU A 529 -14.52 -6.74 15.36
CA LEU A 529 -15.52 -5.97 14.60
C LEU A 529 -15.49 -4.49 15.01
N PRO A 530 -15.70 -3.54 14.09
CA PRO A 530 -15.72 -2.12 14.41
C PRO A 530 -16.83 -1.83 15.43
N PRO A 531 -16.51 -1.22 16.58
CA PRO A 531 -17.52 -0.89 17.60
C PRO A 531 -18.48 0.24 17.17
N VAL A 532 -18.22 0.89 16.02
CA VAL A 532 -19.11 1.93 15.45
C VAL A 532 -20.42 1.33 14.93
N LEU A 533 -20.50 0.01 14.74
CA LEU A 533 -21.63 -0.70 14.14
C LEU A 533 -22.58 -1.38 15.13
N GLN A 534 -22.43 -1.19 16.45
CA GLN A 534 -23.21 -1.93 17.46
C GLN A 534 -24.53 -1.27 17.90
N ASN A 535 -24.89 -0.09 17.38
CA ASN A 535 -26.21 0.49 17.58
C ASN A 535 -27.10 0.19 16.37
N GLY A 536 -27.53 -1.06 16.21
CA GLY A 536 -28.47 -1.45 15.18
C GLY A 536 -29.22 -2.70 15.58
N LEU A 537 -30.43 -2.52 16.13
CA LEU A 537 -31.42 -3.60 16.24
C LEU A 537 -31.68 -4.14 14.83
N SER A 538 -31.65 -5.47 14.70
CA SER A 538 -32.01 -6.20 13.48
C SER A 538 -33.21 -5.58 12.76
N SER A 539 -33.00 -5.04 11.56
CA SER A 539 -34.07 -4.58 10.68
C SER A 539 -34.21 -5.52 9.49
N GLU A 540 -35.45 -5.97 9.25
CA GLU A 540 -35.83 -6.74 8.08
C GLU A 540 -35.81 -5.84 6.84
N SER A 541 -34.98 -6.18 5.84
CA SER A 541 -34.97 -5.52 4.55
C SER A 541 -36.33 -5.68 3.85
N LYS A 542 -37.10 -4.59 3.72
CA LYS A 542 -38.19 -4.53 2.74
C LYS A 542 -37.61 -4.08 1.40
N THR A 543 -37.29 -5.04 0.54
CA THR A 543 -37.05 -4.80 -0.88
C THR A 543 -38.34 -4.31 -1.52
N THR A 544 -38.47 -3.00 -1.74
CA THR A 544 -39.48 -2.44 -2.64
C THR A 544 -38.91 -2.53 -4.06
N ASN A 545 -39.31 -3.57 -4.80
CA ASN A 545 -39.00 -3.69 -6.23
C ASN A 545 -39.61 -2.49 -6.97
N VAL A 546 -38.77 -1.54 -7.37
CA VAL A 546 -39.14 -0.56 -8.40
C VAL A 546 -39.08 -1.29 -9.75
N PRO A 547 -40.15 -1.27 -10.55
CA PRO A 547 -40.13 -1.93 -11.85
C PRO A 547 -39.21 -1.13 -12.78
N SER A 548 -38.04 -1.71 -13.11
CA SER A 548 -37.19 -1.22 -14.19
C SER A 548 -37.93 -1.35 -15.52
N VAL A 549 -38.22 -0.23 -16.18
CA VAL A 549 -38.66 -0.23 -17.57
C VAL A 549 -37.48 -0.79 -18.38
N GLU A 550 -37.64 -1.96 -18.99
CA GLU A 550 -36.65 -2.56 -19.91
C GLU A 550 -36.40 -1.60 -21.09
N LYS A 551 -35.41 -0.74 -20.96
CA LYS A 551 -34.82 -0.04 -22.09
C LYS A 551 -33.89 -1.02 -22.79
N ARG A 552 -34.18 -1.30 -24.06
CA ARG A 552 -33.35 -2.06 -24.98
C ARG A 552 -32.12 -1.22 -25.36
N VAL A 553 -31.11 -1.17 -24.50
CA VAL A 553 -29.80 -0.55 -24.80
C VAL A 553 -28.74 -1.65 -24.73
N GLU A 554 -27.73 -1.58 -25.61
CA GLU A 554 -26.55 -2.44 -25.52
C GLU A 554 -25.83 -2.15 -24.20
N SER A 555 -25.82 -3.11 -23.28
CA SER A 555 -25.19 -2.92 -21.97
C SER A 555 -23.67 -2.83 -22.09
N ILE A 556 -23.06 -1.95 -21.30
CA ILE A 556 -21.60 -1.82 -21.23
C ILE A 556 -21.01 -3.16 -20.76
N THR A 557 -20.12 -3.73 -21.56
CA THR A 557 -19.57 -5.08 -21.31
C THR A 557 -18.57 -5.12 -20.15
N ASN A 558 -18.55 -6.21 -19.39
CA ASN A 558 -17.56 -6.45 -18.33
C ASN A 558 -16.12 -6.36 -18.87
N GLY A 559 -15.22 -5.79 -18.06
CA GLY A 559 -13.84 -5.51 -18.43
C GLY A 559 -13.64 -4.17 -19.14
N SER A 560 -14.73 -3.45 -19.45
CA SER A 560 -14.67 -2.06 -19.91
C SER A 560 -14.28 -1.12 -18.77
N VAL A 561 -13.69 0.03 -19.11
CA VAL A 561 -13.46 1.13 -18.18
C VAL A 561 -14.37 2.29 -18.54
N VAL A 562 -15.24 2.69 -17.61
CA VAL A 562 -16.15 3.82 -17.75
C VAL A 562 -15.58 5.05 -17.07
N SER A 563 -15.79 6.23 -17.64
CA SER A 563 -15.50 7.53 -17.03
C SER A 563 -16.81 8.24 -16.70
N ILE A 564 -17.01 8.64 -15.45
CA ILE A 564 -18.25 9.28 -14.98
C ILE A 564 -17.97 10.58 -14.23
N CYS A 565 -18.90 11.53 -14.33
CA CYS A 565 -19.06 12.66 -13.41
C CYS A 565 -20.23 12.33 -12.49
N TYR A 566 -20.10 12.57 -11.18
CA TYR A 566 -21.20 12.27 -10.25
C TYR A 566 -21.28 13.24 -9.07
N SER A 567 -22.47 13.33 -8.46
CA SER A 567 -22.70 13.98 -7.18
C SER A 567 -23.67 13.18 -6.32
N LEU A 568 -23.37 13.10 -5.02
CA LEU A 568 -24.15 12.42 -3.99
C LEU A 568 -24.60 13.44 -2.97
N SER A 569 -25.90 13.52 -2.72
CA SER A 569 -26.47 14.45 -1.74
C SER A 569 -27.47 13.76 -0.83
N LEU A 570 -27.49 14.13 0.44
CA LEU A 570 -28.47 13.66 1.42
C LEU A 570 -29.65 14.64 1.48
N SER A 571 -30.87 14.14 1.50
CA SER A 571 -32.10 14.91 1.66
C SER A 571 -33.06 14.23 2.64
N VAL A 572 -34.02 15.00 3.15
CA VAL A 572 -35.12 14.50 3.99
C VAL A 572 -36.43 14.93 3.36
N ASP A 573 -37.37 13.99 3.20
CA ASP A 573 -38.71 14.30 2.67
C ASP A 573 -39.56 14.97 3.76
N PRO A 574 -40.16 16.14 3.50
CA PRO A 574 -40.93 16.88 4.51
C PRO A 574 -42.31 16.28 4.83
N GLU A 575 -42.78 15.23 4.12
CA GLU A 575 -44.13 14.68 4.30
C GLU A 575 -44.29 13.71 5.48
N TYR A 576 -43.21 13.41 6.22
CA TYR A 576 -43.25 12.54 7.40
C TYR A 576 -42.91 13.28 8.72
N SER A 577 -43.29 14.55 8.85
CA SER A 577 -43.50 15.14 10.18
C SER A 577 -44.91 14.77 10.67
N SER A 578 -44.99 13.97 11.74
CA SER A 578 -46.22 13.46 12.33
C SER A 578 -47.23 14.57 12.70
N GLU A 579 -48.40 14.57 12.05
CA GLU A 579 -49.76 14.49 12.62
C GLU A 579 -50.78 14.96 11.57
N GLY A 580 -51.60 14.03 11.07
CA GLY A 580 -52.69 14.34 10.14
C GLY A 580 -53.43 13.08 9.72
N GLU A 581 -54.64 12.91 10.25
CA GLU A 581 -55.55 11.81 9.95
C GLU A 581 -55.76 11.65 8.43
N SER A 582 -55.74 10.40 7.97
CA SER A 582 -56.06 10.01 6.60
C SER A 582 -57.52 10.36 6.27
N PRO A 583 -57.82 11.06 5.18
CA PRO A 583 -59.15 11.00 4.58
C PRO A 583 -59.23 9.77 3.68
N ARG A 584 -60.31 9.01 3.88
CA ARG A 584 -60.71 7.88 3.06
C ARG A 584 -61.12 8.33 1.65
N ASP A 585 -61.01 7.37 0.73
CA ASP A 585 -61.61 7.32 -0.60
C ASP A 585 -62.91 8.14 -0.74
N ASP A 586 -62.99 8.93 -1.80
CA ASP A 586 -64.17 8.93 -2.67
C ASP A 586 -63.76 9.28 -4.12
N THR A 587 -64.37 8.53 -5.03
CA THR A 587 -64.20 8.56 -6.48
C THR A 587 -65.10 9.63 -7.09
N GLU A 588 -64.62 10.44 -8.05
CA GLU A 588 -65.30 10.72 -9.34
C GLU A 588 -64.60 11.82 -10.19
N SER A 589 -64.22 11.42 -11.41
CA SER A 589 -64.19 12.08 -12.73
C SER A 589 -64.17 13.61 -12.93
N ASN A 590 -63.30 14.00 -13.89
CA ASN A 590 -63.45 15.00 -14.97
C ASN A 590 -63.75 16.48 -14.62
N GLU A 591 -62.87 17.42 -14.99
CA GLU A 591 -62.80 18.12 -16.29
C GLU A 591 -61.83 19.33 -16.22
N GLU A 592 -61.38 19.78 -17.38
CA GLU A 592 -60.39 20.82 -17.70
C GLU A 592 -60.73 22.23 -17.13
N MET A 593 -59.72 23.03 -16.72
CA MET A 593 -59.62 24.47 -17.08
C MET A 593 -58.33 25.12 -16.53
N GLU A 594 -57.61 25.82 -17.41
CA GLU A 594 -56.54 26.76 -17.05
C GLU A 594 -57.07 27.97 -16.26
N SER A 595 -56.35 28.41 -15.23
CA SER A 595 -56.26 29.84 -14.88
C SER A 595 -55.02 30.15 -14.04
N GLU A 596 -54.16 31.02 -14.56
CA GLU A 596 -53.25 31.85 -13.77
C GLU A 596 -54.07 32.88 -12.98
N VAL A 597 -53.90 33.01 -11.64
CA VAL A 597 -53.53 34.28 -10.97
C VAL A 597 -53.08 34.03 -9.51
N ASP A 598 -51.95 34.67 -9.21
CA ASP A 598 -51.54 35.39 -7.99
C ASP A 598 -50.91 34.74 -6.74
N ALA A 599 -49.85 35.45 -6.37
CA ALA A 599 -48.96 35.25 -5.24
C ALA A 599 -49.67 35.44 -3.87
N GLY A 600 -49.28 34.60 -2.91
CA GLY A 600 -49.63 34.82 -1.51
C GLY A 600 -48.93 33.84 -0.57
N TYR A 601 -47.72 34.19 -0.16
CA TYR A 601 -47.06 33.76 1.09
C TYR A 601 -47.21 32.28 1.49
N SER A 602 -46.32 31.42 0.95
CA SER A 602 -45.85 30.24 1.66
C SER A 602 -44.42 30.49 2.08
N ALA A 603 -44.16 30.46 3.39
CA ALA A 603 -42.82 30.55 3.94
C ALA A 603 -41.95 29.44 3.35
N ASN A 604 -40.78 29.80 2.83
CA ASN A 604 -39.76 28.87 2.33
C ASN A 604 -39.53 27.73 3.33
N CYS A 605 -40.12 26.56 3.08
CA CYS A 605 -39.58 25.31 3.59
C CYS A 605 -38.46 24.93 2.62
N GLU A 606 -37.23 25.38 2.91
CA GLU A 606 -36.07 24.98 2.12
C GLU A 606 -35.90 23.47 2.23
N HIS A 607 -35.98 22.75 1.11
CA HIS A 607 -35.54 21.36 1.02
C HIS A 607 -34.09 21.27 1.53
N SER A 608 -33.85 20.56 2.62
CA SER A 608 -32.51 20.38 3.20
C SER A 608 -31.70 19.37 2.38
N VAL A 609 -31.20 19.79 1.22
CA VAL A 609 -30.29 18.98 0.39
C VAL A 609 -28.84 19.35 0.74
N ASP A 610 -28.06 18.38 1.21
CA ASP A 610 -26.65 18.55 1.51
C ASP A 610 -25.76 17.69 0.62
N LEU A 611 -24.79 18.32 -0.05
CA LEU A 611 -23.80 17.63 -0.86
C LEU A 611 -22.81 16.86 0.02
N ILE A 612 -22.71 15.55 -0.18
CA ILE A 612 -21.84 14.65 0.59
C ILE A 612 -20.52 14.40 -0.15
N GLU A 613 -20.60 14.04 -1.43
CA GLU A 613 -19.45 13.67 -2.25
C GLU A 613 -19.75 14.00 -3.71
N SER A 614 -18.78 14.52 -4.45
CA SER A 614 -18.90 14.71 -5.89
C SER A 614 -17.53 14.57 -6.55
N ASN A 615 -17.54 14.20 -7.83
CA ASN A 615 -16.34 14.12 -8.64
C ASN A 615 -16.66 14.51 -10.08
N GLU A 616 -15.83 15.37 -10.65
CA GLU A 616 -15.99 15.85 -12.04
C GLU A 616 -15.61 14.78 -13.07
N GLU A 617 -14.65 13.90 -12.75
CA GLU A 617 -14.23 12.82 -13.64
C GLU A 617 -13.54 11.70 -12.86
N ILE A 618 -14.14 10.51 -12.84
CA ILE A 618 -13.55 9.32 -12.24
C ILE A 618 -13.76 8.08 -13.11
N GLU A 619 -12.73 7.24 -13.19
CA GLU A 619 -12.78 6.00 -13.98
C GLU A 619 -13.02 4.76 -13.12
N PHE A 620 -13.92 3.88 -13.56
CA PHE A 620 -14.20 2.60 -12.91
C PHE A 620 -14.14 1.43 -13.89
N GLU A 621 -13.69 0.28 -13.41
CA GLU A 621 -13.69 -0.97 -14.18
C GLU A 621 -15.01 -1.71 -13.94
N VAL A 622 -15.73 -2.01 -15.02
CA VAL A 622 -17.04 -2.67 -14.99
C VAL A 622 -16.88 -4.18 -14.87
N GLY A 623 -17.69 -4.81 -14.03
CA GLY A 623 -17.75 -6.26 -13.83
C GLY A 623 -16.78 -6.79 -12.77
N THR A 624 -16.06 -5.91 -12.07
CA THR A 624 -15.15 -6.27 -10.97
C THR A 624 -15.66 -5.83 -9.60
N GLY A 625 -16.81 -5.14 -9.53
CA GLY A 625 -17.28 -4.50 -8.30
C GLY A 625 -16.36 -3.37 -7.84
N SER A 626 -15.83 -2.59 -8.78
CA SER A 626 -14.89 -1.49 -8.48
C SER A 626 -15.58 -0.18 -8.03
N MET A 627 -16.90 -0.15 -8.14
CA MET A 627 -17.77 0.96 -7.73
C MET A 627 -18.97 0.45 -6.94
N ASN A 628 -19.72 1.37 -6.34
CA ASN A 628 -20.96 1.06 -5.64
C ASN A 628 -21.93 0.29 -6.58
N PRO A 629 -22.57 -0.81 -6.12
CA PRO A 629 -23.43 -1.63 -6.98
C PRO A 629 -24.57 -0.88 -7.66
N HIS A 630 -25.17 0.13 -7.00
CA HIS A 630 -26.26 0.92 -7.58
C HIS A 630 -25.74 1.86 -8.68
N ILE A 631 -24.54 2.42 -8.51
CA ILE A 631 -23.87 3.21 -9.55
C ILE A 631 -23.53 2.32 -10.74
N GLU A 632 -22.99 1.12 -10.50
CA GLU A 632 -22.64 0.18 -11.58
C GLU A 632 -23.88 -0.26 -12.38
N SER A 633 -24.98 -0.57 -11.68
CA SER A 633 -26.26 -0.94 -12.31
C SER A 633 -26.81 0.17 -13.21
N ALA A 634 -26.80 1.42 -12.74
CA ALA A 634 -27.22 2.57 -13.54
C ALA A 634 -26.30 2.78 -14.75
N VAL A 635 -25.00 2.92 -14.51
CA VAL A 635 -24.00 3.24 -15.55
C VAL A 635 -23.96 2.21 -16.66
N THR A 636 -24.16 0.92 -16.37
CA THR A 636 -24.16 -0.14 -17.39
C THR A 636 -25.33 -0.06 -18.38
N GLN A 637 -26.39 0.68 -18.06
CA GLN A 637 -27.56 0.92 -18.92
C GLN A 637 -27.50 2.27 -19.65
N MET A 638 -26.52 3.13 -19.32
CA MET A 638 -26.37 4.46 -19.89
C MET A 638 -25.55 4.46 -21.19
N THR A 639 -25.77 5.47 -22.03
CA THR A 639 -24.96 5.82 -23.20
C THR A 639 -24.10 7.05 -22.91
N VAL A 640 -22.95 7.18 -23.59
CA VAL A 640 -22.05 8.34 -23.42
C VAL A 640 -22.80 9.65 -23.69
N GLY A 641 -22.76 10.55 -22.70
CA GLY A 641 -23.48 11.83 -22.68
C GLY A 641 -24.83 11.79 -21.95
N GLU A 642 -25.33 10.62 -21.56
CA GLU A 642 -26.56 10.51 -20.78
C GLU A 642 -26.36 10.89 -19.31
N TYR A 643 -27.40 11.46 -18.72
CA TYR A 643 -27.50 11.82 -17.32
C TYR A 643 -28.60 11.01 -16.66
N GLU A 644 -28.32 10.44 -15.49
CA GLU A 644 -29.26 9.66 -14.69
C GLU A 644 -29.26 10.13 -13.25
N SER A 645 -30.44 10.11 -12.62
CA SER A 645 -30.64 10.50 -11.22
C SER A 645 -31.57 9.50 -10.55
N PHE A 646 -31.18 9.02 -9.36
CA PHE A 646 -32.00 8.12 -8.54
C PHE A 646 -31.74 8.36 -7.05
N CYS A 647 -32.67 7.95 -6.18
CA CYS A 647 -32.55 8.08 -4.73
C CYS A 647 -32.67 6.72 -4.05
N MET A 648 -31.97 6.55 -2.92
CA MET A 648 -32.03 5.34 -2.10
C MET A 648 -32.03 5.70 -0.62
N THR A 649 -32.73 4.92 0.21
CA THR A 649 -32.61 5.03 1.67
C THR A 649 -31.25 4.44 2.08
N PRO A 650 -30.37 5.19 2.78
CA PRO A 650 -29.08 4.66 3.19
C PRO A 650 -29.29 3.64 4.32
N PRO A 651 -28.65 2.45 4.27
CA PRO A 651 -28.66 1.51 5.37
C PRO A 651 -27.89 2.05 6.57
N ASP A 652 -28.25 1.56 7.75
CA ASP A 652 -27.64 1.97 9.01
C ASP A 652 -26.10 1.79 9.00
N ALA A 653 -25.59 0.77 8.30
CA ALA A 653 -24.15 0.52 8.13
C ALA A 653 -23.41 1.60 7.32
N ALA A 654 -24.12 2.39 6.51
CA ALA A 654 -23.55 3.43 5.64
C ALA A 654 -23.33 4.77 6.36
N GLU A 655 -23.86 4.98 7.57
CA GLU A 655 -23.69 6.23 8.33
C GLU A 655 -22.21 6.62 8.49
N ALA A 656 -21.35 5.66 8.83
CA ALA A 656 -19.92 5.93 9.01
C ALA A 656 -19.23 6.38 7.72
N LEU A 657 -19.64 5.85 6.54
CA LEU A 657 -19.12 6.30 5.24
C LEU A 657 -19.63 7.69 4.89
N ILE A 658 -20.91 7.96 5.14
CA ILE A 658 -21.52 9.28 4.92
C ILE A 658 -20.81 10.33 5.77
N LEU A 659 -20.59 10.08 7.06
CA LEU A 659 -19.87 10.98 7.97
C LEU A 659 -18.37 11.11 7.62
N ALA A 660 -17.75 10.09 7.03
CA ALA A 660 -16.37 10.15 6.52
C ALA A 660 -16.25 10.97 5.22
N ALA A 661 -17.31 11.04 4.42
CA ALA A 661 -17.38 11.82 3.18
C ALA A 661 -17.80 13.27 3.43
N ALA A 662 -18.78 13.49 4.32
CA ALA A 662 -19.40 14.77 4.61
C ALA A 662 -18.41 15.88 5.02
N SER A 663 -18.77 17.12 4.69
CA SER A 663 -18.03 18.32 5.10
C SER A 663 -18.52 18.87 6.44
N ASP A 664 -19.85 18.93 6.62
CA ASP A 664 -20.50 19.34 7.87
C ASP A 664 -21.13 18.12 8.57
N THR A 665 -20.34 17.47 9.42
CA THR A 665 -20.80 16.27 10.14
C THR A 665 -21.91 16.54 11.15
N VAL A 666 -22.07 17.77 11.64
CA VAL A 666 -23.09 18.10 12.63
C VAL A 666 -24.46 18.17 11.95
N ARG A 667 -24.53 18.89 10.83
CA ARG A 667 -25.75 18.96 10.01
C ARG A 667 -26.16 17.59 9.48
N ILE A 668 -25.21 16.82 8.95
CA ILE A 668 -25.49 15.48 8.42
C ILE A 668 -25.98 14.53 9.50
N ARG A 669 -25.43 14.57 10.72
CA ARG A 669 -25.94 13.74 11.83
C ARG A 669 -27.39 14.08 12.18
N SER A 670 -27.79 15.36 12.09
CA SER A 670 -29.19 15.78 12.24
C SER A 670 -30.08 15.16 11.16
N LEU A 671 -29.67 15.24 9.89
CA LEU A 671 -30.44 14.67 8.78
C LEU A 671 -30.54 13.15 8.84
N LEU A 672 -29.49 12.46 9.29
CA LEU A 672 -29.50 11.01 9.45
C LEU A 672 -30.49 10.55 10.54
N SER A 673 -30.87 11.44 11.46
CA SER A 673 -31.91 11.15 12.46
C SER A 673 -33.34 11.31 11.93
N GLU A 674 -33.51 11.90 10.73
CA GLU A 674 -34.80 12.21 10.10
C GLU A 674 -34.95 11.48 8.75
N SER A 675 -35.36 10.20 8.76
CA SER A 675 -35.67 9.36 7.56
C SER A 675 -34.94 9.80 6.26
N PRO A 676 -33.61 9.64 6.18
CA PRO A 676 -32.80 10.23 5.11
C PRO A 676 -32.98 9.51 3.77
N SER A 677 -32.82 10.25 2.67
CA SER A 677 -32.67 9.74 1.31
C SER A 677 -31.35 10.23 0.70
N LEU A 678 -30.60 9.30 0.10
CA LEU A 678 -29.33 9.58 -0.59
C LEU A 678 -29.60 9.64 -2.09
N ASN A 679 -29.44 10.83 -2.68
CA ASN A 679 -29.63 11.09 -4.10
C ASN A 679 -28.32 10.93 -4.85
N TYR A 680 -28.35 10.17 -5.93
CA TYR A 680 -27.27 9.90 -6.86
C TYR A 680 -27.56 10.62 -8.17
N ASN A 681 -26.65 11.49 -8.60
CA ASN A 681 -26.67 12.11 -9.93
C ASN A 681 -25.41 11.67 -10.69
N ILE A 682 -25.56 11.10 -11.88
CA ILE A 682 -24.46 10.51 -12.65
C ILE A 682 -24.56 10.97 -14.11
N LEU A 683 -23.42 11.37 -14.68
CA LEU A 683 -23.25 11.68 -16.10
C LEU A 683 -22.15 10.76 -16.67
N LEU A 684 -22.48 9.97 -17.69
CA LEU A 684 -21.51 9.08 -18.35
C LEU A 684 -20.68 9.87 -19.36
N LEU A 685 -19.39 10.05 -19.09
CA LEU A 685 -18.48 10.85 -19.91
C LEU A 685 -17.81 10.06 -21.04
N GLY A 686 -17.57 8.75 -20.82
CA GLY A 686 -16.91 7.92 -21.83
C GLY A 686 -16.81 6.45 -21.43
N VAL A 687 -16.59 5.59 -22.44
CA VAL A 687 -16.40 4.15 -22.27
C VAL A 687 -15.20 3.69 -23.09
N LYS A 688 -14.27 2.98 -22.44
CA LYS A 688 -13.16 2.26 -23.08
C LYS A 688 -13.49 0.78 -23.03
N GLY A 689 -13.60 0.13 -24.19
CA GLY A 689 -13.87 -1.30 -24.28
C GLY A 689 -12.77 -2.16 -23.62
N PRO A 690 -13.02 -3.47 -23.44
CA PRO A 690 -12.10 -4.35 -22.75
C PRO A 690 -10.73 -4.38 -23.42
N SER A 691 -9.67 -4.31 -22.62
CA SER A 691 -8.31 -4.37 -23.13
C SER A 691 -8.00 -5.78 -23.63
N GLU A 692 -7.78 -5.93 -24.94
CA GLU A 692 -7.23 -7.17 -25.50
C GLU A 692 -5.70 -7.12 -25.47
N GLU A 693 -5.06 -8.05 -24.75
CA GLU A 693 -3.64 -8.29 -24.98
C GLU A 693 -3.51 -8.92 -26.37
N ARG A 694 -2.82 -8.22 -27.28
CA ARG A 694 -2.55 -8.72 -28.63
C ARG A 694 -1.62 -9.93 -28.54
N MET A 695 -2.20 -11.11 -28.38
CA MET A 695 -1.48 -12.38 -28.46
C MET A 695 -1.16 -12.64 -29.93
N GLU A 696 0.12 -12.73 -30.27
CA GLU A 696 0.55 -13.13 -31.61
C GLU A 696 0.26 -14.63 -31.82
N ALA A 697 -0.77 -14.94 -32.59
CA ALA A 697 -1.09 -16.32 -32.97
C ALA A 697 -0.31 -16.73 -34.23
N ALA A 698 0.27 -17.93 -34.21
CA ALA A 698 0.89 -18.52 -35.40
C ALA A 698 -0.17 -19.07 -36.36
N PHE A 699 -0.60 -18.26 -37.33
CA PHE A 699 -1.65 -18.62 -38.29
C PHE A 699 -1.24 -19.69 -39.31
N PHE A 700 0.03 -19.75 -39.69
CA PHE A 700 0.54 -20.66 -40.73
C PHE A 700 1.44 -21.74 -40.14
N LYS A 701 1.36 -22.96 -40.69
CA LYS A 701 2.26 -24.09 -40.35
C LYS A 701 3.00 -24.58 -41.61
N PRO A 702 4.34 -24.47 -41.69
CA PRO A 702 5.22 -23.75 -40.75
C PRO A 702 4.95 -22.24 -40.75
N PRO A 703 5.46 -21.45 -39.78
CA PRO A 703 5.28 -19.99 -39.75
C PRO A 703 5.62 -19.33 -41.09
N LEU A 704 4.86 -18.32 -41.49
CA LEU A 704 5.00 -17.67 -42.81
C LEU A 704 6.43 -17.17 -43.07
N SER A 705 7.09 -16.63 -42.04
CA SER A 705 8.50 -16.21 -42.12
C SER A 705 9.44 -17.36 -42.50
N LYS A 706 9.21 -18.58 -41.99
CA LYS A 706 9.98 -19.77 -42.35
C LYS A 706 9.66 -20.24 -43.77
N GLN A 707 8.39 -20.23 -44.17
CA GLN A 707 8.00 -20.60 -45.54
C GLN A 707 8.71 -19.73 -46.59
N ARG A 708 8.81 -18.42 -46.35
CA ARG A 708 9.52 -17.47 -47.23
C ARG A 708 11.01 -17.81 -47.34
N VAL A 709 11.65 -18.13 -46.21
CA VAL A 709 13.05 -18.58 -46.19
C VAL A 709 13.22 -19.90 -46.95
N GLU A 710 12.37 -20.90 -46.71
CA GLU A 710 12.41 -22.18 -47.42
C GLU A 710 12.22 -22.02 -48.94
N TYR A 711 11.31 -21.14 -49.35
CA TYR A 711 11.09 -20.80 -50.75
C TYR A 711 12.37 -20.20 -51.37
N ALA A 712 12.98 -19.21 -50.73
CA ALA A 712 14.24 -18.61 -51.21
C ALA A 712 15.37 -19.65 -51.28
N LEU A 713 15.53 -20.48 -50.25
CA LEU A 713 16.56 -21.52 -50.18
C LEU A 713 16.42 -22.57 -51.28
N LYS A 714 15.19 -22.86 -51.75
CA LYS A 714 14.96 -23.77 -52.87
C LYS A 714 15.61 -23.21 -54.14
N TYR A 715 15.32 -21.98 -54.50
CA TYR A 715 15.87 -21.35 -55.71
C TYR A 715 17.39 -21.09 -55.61
N ILE A 716 17.89 -20.75 -54.42
CA ILE A 716 19.33 -20.59 -54.19
C ILE A 716 20.07 -21.92 -54.43
N ARG A 717 19.49 -23.06 -54.05
CA ARG A 717 20.11 -24.38 -54.24
C ARG A 717 20.00 -24.91 -55.67
N GLU A 718 18.91 -24.58 -56.37
CA GLU A 718 18.72 -24.94 -57.78
C GLU A 718 19.65 -24.16 -58.71
N SER A 719 20.22 -23.04 -58.24
CA SER A 719 21.16 -22.22 -58.99
C SER A 719 22.61 -22.56 -58.66
N SER A 720 23.48 -22.61 -59.68
CA SER A 720 24.93 -22.81 -59.51
C SER A 720 25.67 -21.49 -59.26
N ALA A 721 25.16 -20.69 -58.32
CA ALA A 721 25.69 -19.37 -58.00
C ALA A 721 26.92 -19.42 -57.08
N SER A 722 27.75 -18.37 -57.16
CA SER A 722 28.94 -18.17 -56.35
C SER A 722 28.78 -17.05 -55.31
N THR A 723 28.03 -15.99 -55.63
CA THR A 723 27.88 -14.80 -54.80
C THR A 723 26.41 -14.46 -54.54
N LEU A 724 26.04 -14.32 -53.27
CA LEU A 724 24.70 -13.95 -52.80
C LEU A 724 24.73 -12.64 -52.03
N VAL A 725 23.82 -11.71 -52.32
CA VAL A 725 23.52 -10.53 -51.48
C VAL A 725 22.11 -10.64 -50.91
N ASP A 726 21.99 -10.50 -49.60
CA ASP A 726 20.73 -10.39 -48.87
C ASP A 726 20.49 -8.93 -48.47
N PHE A 727 19.65 -8.26 -49.26
CA PHE A 727 19.20 -6.89 -49.04
C PHE A 727 18.13 -6.90 -47.94
N GLY A 728 18.43 -6.23 -46.81
CA GLY A 728 17.61 -6.24 -45.59
C GLY A 728 17.73 -7.54 -44.81
N CYS A 729 18.95 -8.02 -44.57
CA CYS A 729 19.20 -9.32 -43.94
C CYS A 729 18.71 -9.43 -42.48
N GLY A 730 18.43 -8.31 -41.82
CA GLY A 730 17.91 -8.26 -40.45
C GLY A 730 18.81 -8.98 -39.45
N SER A 731 18.25 -9.93 -38.70
CA SER A 731 19.02 -10.81 -37.80
C SER A 731 19.74 -11.97 -38.50
N GLY A 732 19.65 -12.05 -39.83
CA GLY A 732 20.34 -13.03 -40.66
C GLY A 732 19.63 -14.37 -40.80
N SER A 733 18.30 -14.47 -40.65
CA SER A 733 17.58 -15.76 -40.65
C SER A 733 17.71 -16.54 -41.97
N LEU A 734 17.78 -15.84 -43.12
CA LEU A 734 18.04 -16.50 -44.40
C LEU A 734 19.47 -17.07 -44.43
N LEU A 735 20.46 -16.26 -44.04
CA LEU A 735 21.87 -16.66 -44.00
C LEU A 735 22.10 -17.80 -43.00
N ASP A 736 21.40 -17.80 -41.87
CA ASP A 736 21.41 -18.85 -40.84
C ASP A 736 20.96 -20.19 -41.44
N SER A 737 19.76 -20.22 -42.02
CA SER A 737 19.20 -21.43 -42.63
C SER A 737 19.96 -21.86 -43.89
N LEU A 738 20.60 -20.94 -44.61
CA LEU A 738 21.43 -21.24 -45.77
C LEU A 738 22.68 -22.03 -45.39
N LEU A 739 23.30 -21.70 -44.26
CA LEU A 739 24.50 -22.37 -43.76
C LEU A 739 24.23 -23.72 -43.10
N ASP A 740 22.96 -24.07 -42.87
CA ASP A 740 22.57 -25.40 -42.37
C ASP A 740 22.57 -26.50 -43.45
N TYR A 741 22.77 -26.13 -44.71
CA TYR A 741 22.81 -27.08 -45.83
C TYR A 741 24.04 -26.84 -46.72
N PRO A 742 24.56 -27.88 -47.40
CA PRO A 742 25.61 -27.72 -48.39
C PRO A 742 25.17 -26.75 -49.51
N THR A 743 26.02 -25.77 -49.83
CA THR A 743 25.79 -24.76 -50.87
C THR A 743 27.01 -24.61 -51.78
N THR A 744 26.80 -24.17 -53.03
CA THR A 744 27.87 -23.82 -53.99
C THR A 744 28.40 -22.41 -53.77
N LEU A 745 27.71 -21.60 -52.96
CA LEU A 745 28.07 -20.22 -52.67
C LEU A 745 29.45 -20.13 -52.00
N GLN A 746 30.26 -19.18 -52.48
CA GLN A 746 31.57 -18.85 -51.93
C GLN A 746 31.55 -17.53 -51.17
N ASN A 747 30.71 -16.58 -51.61
CA ASN A 747 30.60 -15.26 -51.01
C ASN A 747 29.15 -14.98 -50.60
N ILE A 748 28.91 -14.75 -49.31
CA ILE A 748 27.62 -14.31 -48.80
C ILE A 748 27.73 -12.91 -48.22
N ILE A 749 26.80 -12.04 -48.59
CA ILE A 749 26.78 -10.64 -48.20
C ILE A 749 25.42 -10.32 -47.62
N GLY A 750 25.38 -9.71 -46.44
CA GLY A 750 24.16 -9.11 -45.88
C GLY A 750 24.28 -7.60 -45.83
N VAL A 751 23.22 -6.89 -46.20
CA VAL A 751 23.14 -5.42 -46.11
C VAL A 751 21.91 -5.07 -45.29
N ASP A 752 22.06 -4.24 -44.26
CA ASP A 752 20.92 -3.75 -43.48
C ASP A 752 21.25 -2.39 -42.87
N ILE A 753 20.23 -1.57 -42.59
CA ILE A 753 20.37 -0.30 -41.86
C ILE A 753 20.28 -0.48 -40.34
N SER A 754 19.87 -1.66 -39.87
CA SER A 754 19.60 -1.95 -38.47
C SER A 754 20.87 -2.47 -37.79
N PRO A 755 21.57 -1.65 -36.98
CA PRO A 755 22.76 -2.09 -36.28
C PRO A 755 22.45 -3.23 -35.29
N LYS A 756 21.25 -3.23 -34.69
CA LYS A 756 20.78 -4.32 -33.81
C LYS A 756 20.54 -5.62 -34.58
N GLY A 757 20.06 -5.55 -35.83
CA GLY A 757 19.91 -6.69 -36.73
C GLY A 757 21.28 -7.27 -37.08
N LEU A 758 22.14 -6.45 -37.68
CA LEU A 758 23.49 -6.83 -38.12
C LEU A 758 24.33 -7.43 -36.99
N ALA A 759 24.24 -6.86 -35.79
CA ALA A 759 25.00 -7.36 -34.66
C ALA A 759 24.48 -8.72 -34.16
N ARG A 760 23.20 -9.07 -34.37
CA ARG A 760 22.68 -10.43 -34.17
C ARG A 760 23.11 -11.37 -35.30
N ALA A 761 23.04 -10.91 -36.55
CA ALA A 761 23.48 -11.68 -37.72
C ALA A 761 24.96 -12.05 -37.64
N ALA A 762 25.83 -11.10 -37.27
CA ALA A 762 27.27 -11.34 -37.12
C ALA A 762 27.57 -12.43 -36.07
N LYS A 763 26.89 -12.39 -34.92
CA LYS A 763 27.02 -13.39 -33.86
C LYS A 763 26.59 -14.78 -34.33
N MET A 764 25.47 -14.85 -35.04
CA MET A 764 24.98 -16.09 -35.63
C MET A 764 25.98 -16.64 -36.66
N LEU A 765 26.44 -15.80 -37.60
CA LEU A 765 27.40 -16.20 -38.64
C LEU A 765 28.72 -16.68 -38.04
N HIS A 766 29.20 -16.00 -37.00
CA HIS A 766 30.41 -16.41 -36.28
C HIS A 766 30.27 -17.83 -35.69
N ILE A 767 29.10 -18.19 -35.16
CA ILE A 767 28.86 -19.54 -34.63
C ILE A 767 28.75 -20.57 -35.76
N LYS A 768 28.01 -20.26 -36.84
CA LYS A 768 27.76 -21.19 -37.95
C LYS A 768 29.02 -21.48 -38.75
N LEU A 769 29.77 -20.45 -39.16
CA LEU A 769 30.98 -20.59 -39.96
C LEU A 769 32.13 -21.28 -39.22
N ASN A 770 32.09 -21.30 -37.88
CA ASN A 770 33.07 -22.03 -37.07
C ASN A 770 32.73 -23.53 -36.90
N LYS A 771 31.50 -23.96 -37.19
CA LYS A 771 31.03 -25.33 -36.90
C LYS A 771 31.13 -26.30 -38.08
N GLU A 772 31.15 -25.85 -39.33
CA GLU A 772 31.21 -26.74 -40.49
C GLU A 772 31.96 -26.13 -41.69
N ALA A 773 32.53 -27.01 -42.52
CA ALA A 773 33.20 -26.67 -43.78
C ALA A 773 32.17 -26.42 -44.90
N CYS A 774 31.47 -25.28 -44.84
CA CYS A 774 30.74 -24.78 -46.00
C CYS A 774 31.72 -24.29 -47.08
N ASN A 775 31.30 -24.28 -48.35
CA ASN A 775 32.09 -23.68 -49.45
C ASN A 775 32.28 -22.16 -49.33
N VAL A 776 31.62 -21.54 -48.34
CA VAL A 776 31.66 -20.11 -48.08
C VAL A 776 33.05 -19.71 -47.59
N LYS A 777 33.76 -18.92 -48.41
CA LYS A 777 35.09 -18.37 -48.12
C LYS A 777 35.02 -16.98 -47.50
N ALA A 778 33.99 -16.21 -47.85
CA ALA A 778 33.79 -14.86 -47.34
C ALA A 778 32.33 -14.63 -46.95
N ALA A 779 32.13 -14.11 -45.74
CA ALA A 779 30.84 -13.65 -45.25
C ALA A 779 30.98 -12.20 -44.78
N THR A 780 30.30 -11.27 -45.44
CA THR A 780 30.43 -9.83 -45.15
C THR A 780 29.08 -9.23 -44.79
N LEU A 781 29.04 -8.41 -43.74
CA LEU A 781 27.86 -7.65 -43.34
C LEU A 781 28.16 -6.16 -43.50
N TYR A 782 27.30 -5.46 -44.24
CA TYR A 782 27.37 -4.01 -44.43
C TYR A 782 26.25 -3.31 -43.68
N ASP A 783 26.63 -2.24 -42.97
CA ASP A 783 25.69 -1.24 -42.45
C ASP A 783 25.46 -0.21 -43.55
N GLY A 784 24.25 -0.19 -44.11
CA GLY A 784 23.94 0.66 -45.25
C GLY A 784 22.50 0.53 -45.74
N SER A 785 22.01 1.60 -46.37
CA SER A 785 20.72 1.61 -47.04
C SER A 785 20.80 0.86 -48.36
N ILE A 786 19.84 -0.03 -48.62
CA ILE A 786 19.73 -0.74 -49.90
C ILE A 786 19.34 0.18 -51.06
N LEU A 787 18.96 1.43 -50.77
CA LEU A 787 18.69 2.48 -51.76
C LEU A 787 19.97 3.20 -52.21
N GLU A 788 21.08 3.03 -51.47
CA GLU A 788 22.36 3.62 -51.80
C GLU A 788 23.22 2.64 -52.60
N PHE A 789 23.81 3.13 -53.68
CA PHE A 789 24.71 2.33 -54.48
C PHE A 789 26.06 2.15 -53.77
N ASP A 790 26.57 0.93 -53.72
CA ASP A 790 27.91 0.62 -53.23
C ASP A 790 28.69 -0.26 -54.21
N SER A 791 29.80 0.28 -54.72
CA SER A 791 30.66 -0.42 -55.70
C SER A 791 31.27 -1.74 -55.20
N ARG A 792 31.29 -1.99 -53.89
CA ARG A 792 31.76 -3.27 -53.32
C ARG A 792 30.79 -4.42 -53.59
N LEU A 793 29.53 -4.12 -53.95
CA LEU A 793 28.49 -5.08 -54.28
C LEU A 793 28.36 -5.23 -55.82
N HIS A 794 29.41 -5.72 -56.47
CA HIS A 794 29.41 -6.00 -57.92
C HIS A 794 29.35 -7.51 -58.20
N ASP A 795 29.01 -7.87 -59.44
CA ASP A 795 28.99 -9.26 -59.95
C ASP A 795 28.21 -10.24 -59.05
N VAL A 796 27.07 -9.78 -58.54
CA VAL A 796 26.17 -10.56 -57.68
C VAL A 796 25.37 -11.53 -58.54
N ASP A 797 25.47 -12.83 -58.25
CA ASP A 797 24.72 -13.87 -58.97
C ASP A 797 23.26 -13.95 -58.49
N ILE A 798 23.04 -13.83 -57.18
CA ILE A 798 21.72 -13.86 -56.55
C ILE A 798 21.56 -12.67 -55.61
N GLY A 799 20.47 -11.92 -55.78
CA GLY A 799 20.02 -10.91 -54.82
C GLY A 799 18.72 -11.35 -54.16
N THR A 800 18.69 -11.46 -52.83
CA THR A 800 17.45 -11.66 -52.06
C THR A 800 17.03 -10.36 -51.41
N CYS A 801 15.73 -10.09 -51.43
CA CYS A 801 15.13 -8.90 -50.84
C CYS A 801 13.77 -9.29 -50.25
N LEU A 802 13.79 -10.04 -49.15
CA LEU A 802 12.60 -10.65 -48.56
C LEU A 802 11.90 -9.65 -47.63
N GLU A 803 10.71 -9.17 -48.03
CA GLU A 803 9.84 -8.29 -47.22
C GLU A 803 10.44 -6.92 -46.84
N VAL A 804 11.35 -6.41 -47.68
CA VAL A 804 11.99 -5.09 -47.46
C VAL A 804 11.27 -4.00 -48.25
N LEU A 805 10.87 -4.31 -49.48
CA LEU A 805 10.07 -3.43 -50.32
C LEU A 805 8.59 -3.66 -50.00
N LEU A 806 8.02 -2.78 -49.20
CA LEU A 806 6.57 -2.75 -49.01
C LEU A 806 5.98 -1.91 -50.15
N SER A 807 5.19 -2.51 -51.05
CA SER A 807 4.35 -1.72 -51.95
C SER A 807 3.31 -1.01 -51.09
N SER A 808 3.36 0.33 -51.06
CA SER A 808 2.34 1.19 -50.46
C SER A 808 1.08 1.25 -51.33
N SER A 809 0.60 0.09 -51.77
CA SER A 809 -0.63 -0.08 -52.55
C SER A 809 -1.49 -1.12 -51.85
N PHE A 810 -2.20 -0.67 -50.82
CA PHE A 810 -3.42 -1.30 -50.30
C PHE A 810 -4.51 -0.26 -50.27
#